data_AF-A0A955IGA8-F1
#
_entry.id   AF-A0A955IGA8-F1
#
_cell.length_a   1.000
_cell.length_b   1.000
_cell.length_c   1.000
_cell.angle_alpha   90.00
_cell.angle_beta   90.00
_cell.angle_gamma   90.00
#
_symmetry.space_group_name_H-M   'P 1'
#
loop_
_entity.id
_entity.type
_entity.pdbx_description
1 polymer ?
#
loop_
_entity_poly.entity_id
_entity_poly.type
_entity_poly.pdbx_seq_one_letter_code
_entity_poly.pdbx_strand_id
1 'polypeptide(L)'
;MRSVSRLVSVPAWCAAALVVRAAVPAPADPPASPAPAADRLAGAYAGLRLQDLPSGRGTIVTWILPGPLEGQGLVSPTVCRPDVVLAVNGKPMNAREWDLFLEEAQPGSTVTLVYRVAPNRGAGIPDQADPSGEIRTVEFTLDERDAWTGTVGRPRLLSARMVYDGAAILEPTDPTNVLGAAMETGGQRARVDRLLSFLSTWPLLESDTHELPLVQAGFLDPFRLPDIAERVIAPSRGVASAPTHVAAEMAAECLAAPPREAIEQGSYTVREPSHAVFAVDFLLNEPRLMVQDALAGLGLEDDAARSAFAAKCIELLRTPGRTFLIQDHPRDRIEVIRRSIGVDFERLLAPLWHCDVDLRFEIDWSAVERESIPAELAGAVEGEIVAAEKVPELGWIVVGWTGPNRYDMARIAGVLDPGGDDLYEASGPRLGVRGIVDLAGNDVYRGTDDQGPGAALLGFSYIDDRAGDDRYEGALLSAGAAMFGTSLLLDRAGNDVYVGREWSVGAAMYGAAIVMDLAGDDRYEGMLLCEGVGGPRGFGALVDAAGRDLYRANGPQPSAYGTPAVFESFSQGVGFGYRQYAAGGIGLLSDLAGDDRYEAGEFAQGGAYYHALGVLHDGAGRDLYYGNRYGQGFGAHQALGALVDESGDDTYWSMTAASQGAAWDMSVGLLFDLAGNDSYQADGLAQGAAANQAIAMLIDGGGDDRYSAVGTAVQGQGSGNGYHYGKSSAFSYSVLLDRGGRDWYSSGRPNDAVTYTGSYNDADPKQSDLDGVAIDEGG
;
A
#
# COMPACT_ATOMS: atom_id res chain seq x y z
N MET A 1 45.49 4.11 10.48
CA MET A 1 45.83 5.42 9.87
C MET A 1 44.54 6.22 9.80
N ARG A 2 44.55 7.48 10.24
CA ARG A 2 43.35 8.34 10.30
C ARG A 2 42.94 8.76 8.89
N SER A 3 41.76 8.34 8.45
CA SER A 3 41.04 8.93 7.32
C SER A 3 39.94 9.83 7.87
N VAL A 4 39.82 11.00 7.26
CA VAL A 4 39.01 12.14 7.71
C VAL A 4 37.62 12.00 7.07
N SER A 5 36.60 11.66 7.86
CA SER A 5 35.20 11.82 7.44
C SER A 5 34.86 13.31 7.48
N ARG A 6 34.58 13.88 6.30
CA ARG A 6 33.90 15.17 6.22
C ARG A 6 32.41 14.86 6.38
N LEU A 7 31.88 15.14 7.57
CA LEU A 7 30.44 15.31 7.76
C LEU A 7 29.99 16.46 6.84
N VAL A 8 29.22 16.11 5.82
CA VAL A 8 28.36 17.07 5.12
C VAL A 8 27.37 17.58 6.15
N SER A 9 27.27 18.90 6.29
CA SER A 9 26.32 19.52 7.20
C SER A 9 24.92 19.34 6.63
N VAL A 10 24.15 18.43 7.21
CA VAL A 10 22.74 18.28 6.91
C VAL A 10 22.03 19.59 7.28
N PRO A 11 21.12 20.14 6.44
CA PRO A 11 20.30 21.28 6.79
C PRO A 11 19.60 21.05 8.14
N ALA A 12 19.29 22.12 8.87
CA ALA A 12 18.70 22.07 10.22
C ALA A 12 17.35 21.31 10.32
N TRP A 13 16.85 20.79 9.21
CA TRP A 13 15.63 19.99 9.06
C TRP A 13 15.85 18.52 9.49
N CYS A 14 16.98 17.88 9.16
CA CYS A 14 17.26 16.50 9.63
C CYS A 14 17.97 16.44 11.00
N ALA A 15 18.47 17.57 11.52
CA ALA A 15 19.21 17.61 12.80
C ALA A 15 18.31 17.49 14.04
N ALA A 16 16.99 17.55 13.89
CA ALA A 16 16.08 17.10 14.92
C ALA A 16 15.95 15.58 14.80
N ALA A 17 16.90 14.84 15.39
CA ALA A 17 16.71 13.42 15.68
C ALA A 17 15.41 13.27 16.48
N LEU A 18 14.34 12.88 15.77
CA LEU A 18 13.01 12.60 16.29
C LEU A 18 13.09 11.33 17.14
N VAL A 19 13.41 11.50 18.43
CA VAL A 19 13.18 10.43 19.42
C VAL A 19 11.68 10.41 19.71
N VAL A 20 10.90 9.80 18.82
CA VAL A 20 9.45 9.66 19.00
C VAL A 20 9.18 8.45 19.88
N ARG A 21 8.54 8.68 21.04
CA ARG A 21 7.94 7.60 21.83
C ARG A 21 6.48 7.46 21.45
N ALA A 22 6.10 6.30 20.91
CA ALA A 22 4.71 5.92 20.80
C ALA A 22 4.09 5.82 22.21
N ALA A 23 3.17 6.72 22.55
CA ALA A 23 2.22 6.49 23.62
C ALA A 23 0.89 6.10 22.95
N VAL A 24 0.44 4.86 23.15
CA VAL A 24 -0.94 4.45 22.89
C VAL A 24 -1.75 4.89 24.11
N PRO A 25 -2.55 5.97 24.08
CA PRO A 25 -3.35 6.35 25.22
C PRO A 25 -4.58 5.43 25.28
N ALA A 26 -5.00 5.06 26.49
CA ALA A 26 -6.27 4.39 26.71
C ALA A 26 -7.45 5.21 26.11
N PRO A 27 -8.48 4.56 25.54
CA PRO A 27 -9.54 5.24 24.82
C PRO A 27 -10.31 6.18 25.76
N ALA A 28 -10.42 7.45 25.37
CA ALA A 28 -11.44 8.35 25.90
C ALA A 28 -12.73 8.18 25.08
N ASP A 29 -13.88 8.21 25.77
CA ASP A 29 -15.18 8.01 25.15
C ASP A 29 -15.41 8.98 23.97
N PRO A 30 -15.80 8.49 22.78
CA PRO A 30 -16.10 9.33 21.64
C PRO A 30 -17.33 10.21 21.93
N PRO A 31 -17.45 11.40 21.29
CA PRO A 31 -18.71 12.14 21.29
C PRO A 31 -19.83 11.22 20.76
N ALA A 32 -21.03 11.34 21.35
CA ALA A 32 -22.16 10.44 21.08
C ALA A 32 -22.40 10.25 19.57
N SER A 33 -21.90 9.12 19.07
CA SER A 33 -22.05 8.69 17.68
C SER A 33 -23.51 8.29 17.42
N PRO A 34 -24.06 8.47 16.21
CA PRO A 34 -25.27 7.74 15.84
C PRO A 34 -25.04 6.23 16.04
N ALA A 35 -26.10 5.49 16.39
CA ALA A 35 -26.11 4.10 16.87
C ALA A 35 -24.92 3.20 16.46
N PRO A 36 -24.37 2.37 17.38
CA PRO A 36 -23.14 1.60 17.18
C PRO A 36 -23.18 0.76 15.90
N ALA A 37 -22.08 0.79 15.13
CA ALA A 37 -21.93 0.16 13.82
C ALA A 37 -22.16 -1.36 13.79
N ALA A 38 -22.15 -2.05 14.94
CA ALA A 38 -22.38 -3.49 15.04
C ALA A 38 -23.82 -3.92 14.65
N ASP A 39 -24.82 -3.05 14.79
CA ASP A 39 -26.22 -3.37 14.43
C ASP A 39 -26.57 -3.09 12.96
N ARG A 40 -25.69 -2.46 12.16
CA ARG A 40 -25.99 -2.09 10.75
C ARG A 40 -25.72 -3.19 9.72
N LEU A 41 -25.15 -4.32 10.13
CA LEU A 41 -24.65 -5.36 9.22
C LEU A 41 -25.53 -6.62 9.20
N ALA A 42 -26.40 -6.80 10.18
CA ALA A 42 -27.48 -7.78 10.12
C ALA A 42 -28.61 -7.21 9.24
N GLY A 43 -29.10 -8.01 8.29
CA GLY A 43 -30.27 -7.62 7.49
C GLY A 43 -30.21 -8.05 6.03
N ALA A 44 -31.20 -7.60 5.27
CA ALA A 44 -31.33 -7.91 3.87
C ALA A 44 -30.37 -7.07 3.00
N TYR A 45 -30.02 -7.63 1.85
CA TYR A 45 -29.10 -7.04 0.89
C TYR A 45 -29.55 -7.25 -0.55
N ALA A 46 -29.36 -6.19 -1.34
CA ALA A 46 -29.72 -6.13 -2.75
C ALA A 46 -28.53 -5.79 -3.67
N GLY A 47 -27.40 -5.34 -3.11
CA GLY A 47 -26.29 -4.78 -3.89
C GLY A 47 -26.58 -3.44 -4.58
N LEU A 48 -27.70 -2.79 -4.30
CA LEU A 48 -28.10 -1.54 -4.96
C LEU A 48 -27.92 -0.34 -4.01
N ARG A 49 -27.12 0.66 -4.41
CA ARG A 49 -27.04 1.97 -3.73
C ARG A 49 -27.75 3.04 -4.54
N LEU A 50 -28.54 3.85 -3.83
CA LEU A 50 -29.33 4.92 -4.40
C LEU A 50 -28.84 6.30 -3.94
N GLN A 51 -29.10 7.31 -4.76
CA GLN A 51 -28.86 8.70 -4.42
C GLN A 51 -29.99 9.58 -4.92
N ASP A 52 -30.48 10.48 -4.06
CA ASP A 52 -31.41 11.51 -4.46
C ASP A 52 -30.68 12.58 -5.29
N LEU A 53 -31.30 12.99 -6.39
CA LEU A 53 -30.72 14.00 -7.25
C LEU A 53 -30.71 15.38 -6.58
N PRO A 54 -29.69 16.23 -6.83
CA PRO A 54 -29.58 17.56 -6.24
C PRO A 54 -30.81 18.45 -6.49
N SER A 55 -31.51 18.22 -7.61
CA SER A 55 -32.76 18.93 -7.94
C SER A 55 -33.95 18.59 -7.04
N GLY A 56 -33.82 17.58 -6.18
CA GLY A 56 -34.90 17.05 -5.34
C GLY A 56 -35.98 16.29 -6.11
N ARG A 57 -35.79 16.05 -7.40
CA ARG A 57 -36.75 15.39 -8.30
C ARG A 57 -36.14 14.15 -8.92
N GLY A 58 -36.20 13.05 -8.17
CA GLY A 58 -35.82 11.71 -8.63
C GLY A 58 -34.70 11.10 -7.81
N THR A 59 -34.78 9.78 -7.69
CA THR A 59 -33.79 8.93 -7.01
C THR A 59 -33.12 8.09 -8.07
N ILE A 60 -31.79 8.09 -8.14
CA ILE A 60 -31.06 7.33 -9.14
C ILE A 60 -30.28 6.18 -8.51
N VAL A 61 -29.98 5.19 -9.34
CA VAL A 61 -29.00 4.15 -9.03
C VAL A 61 -27.59 4.70 -9.20
N THR A 62 -26.76 4.57 -8.16
CA THR A 62 -25.36 5.05 -8.20
C THR A 62 -24.34 3.93 -8.24
N TRP A 63 -24.64 2.81 -7.59
CA TRP A 63 -23.80 1.62 -7.57
C TRP A 63 -24.68 0.38 -7.61
N ILE A 64 -24.24 -0.62 -8.37
CA ILE A 64 -24.75 -1.97 -8.37
C ILE A 64 -23.57 -2.90 -8.03
N LEU A 65 -23.42 -3.17 -6.74
CA LEU A 65 -22.44 -4.09 -6.17
C LEU A 65 -22.88 -5.54 -6.40
N PRO A 66 -21.97 -6.53 -6.34
CA PRO A 66 -22.32 -7.94 -6.46
C PRO A 66 -23.37 -8.33 -5.45
N GLY A 67 -24.31 -9.18 -5.88
CA GLY A 67 -25.47 -9.54 -5.10
C GLY A 67 -26.61 -10.05 -5.98
N PRO A 68 -27.86 -10.02 -5.47
CA PRO A 68 -29.04 -10.52 -6.18
C PRO A 68 -29.30 -9.96 -7.58
N LEU A 69 -28.79 -8.76 -7.86
CA LEU A 69 -28.93 -8.10 -9.16
C LEU A 69 -27.72 -8.29 -10.08
N GLU A 70 -26.75 -9.12 -9.71
CA GLU A 70 -25.52 -9.41 -10.47
C GLU A 70 -24.73 -8.13 -10.84
N GLY A 71 -24.56 -7.25 -9.86
CA GLY A 71 -23.89 -5.98 -10.04
C GLY A 71 -22.39 -6.09 -10.34
N GLN A 72 -21.93 -5.24 -11.26
CA GLN A 72 -20.52 -5.07 -11.66
C GLN A 72 -20.10 -3.60 -11.54
N GLY A 73 -20.38 -2.99 -10.39
CA GLY A 73 -20.03 -1.60 -10.08
C GLY A 73 -21.06 -0.60 -10.59
N LEU A 74 -20.99 -0.22 -11.88
CA LEU A 74 -21.89 0.78 -12.47
C LEU A 74 -23.03 0.18 -13.30
N VAL A 75 -22.98 -1.12 -13.55
CA VAL A 75 -23.90 -1.85 -14.43
C VAL A 75 -24.30 -3.19 -13.81
N SER A 76 -25.41 -3.74 -14.29
CA SER A 76 -25.81 -5.13 -14.12
C SER A 76 -26.59 -5.60 -15.36
N PRO A 77 -26.94 -6.89 -15.48
CA PRO A 77 -27.75 -7.38 -16.61
C PRO A 77 -29.09 -6.66 -16.78
N THR A 78 -29.59 -6.01 -15.73
CA THR A 78 -30.91 -5.36 -15.73
C THR A 78 -30.83 -3.85 -15.51
N VAL A 79 -30.17 -3.40 -14.45
CA VAL A 79 -30.17 -2.00 -13.98
C VAL A 79 -28.78 -1.39 -14.18
N CYS A 80 -28.70 -0.11 -14.52
CA CYS A 80 -27.43 0.60 -14.68
C CYS A 80 -27.47 1.99 -14.02
N ARG A 81 -26.31 2.57 -13.74
CA ARG A 81 -26.21 3.99 -13.40
C ARG A 81 -26.46 4.86 -14.64
N PRO A 82 -27.20 5.98 -14.56
CA PRO A 82 -27.99 6.50 -13.44
C PRO A 82 -29.51 6.26 -13.61
N ASP A 83 -29.94 5.00 -13.83
CA ASP A 83 -31.36 4.67 -13.98
C ASP A 83 -32.18 5.21 -12.79
N VAL A 84 -33.38 5.75 -13.07
CA VAL A 84 -34.21 6.46 -12.07
C VAL A 84 -35.16 5.47 -11.41
N VAL A 85 -35.06 5.30 -10.10
CA VAL A 85 -35.99 4.48 -9.32
C VAL A 85 -37.35 5.17 -9.22
N LEU A 86 -38.40 4.47 -9.66
CA LEU A 86 -39.77 4.99 -9.65
C LEU A 86 -40.60 4.39 -8.52
N ALA A 87 -40.44 3.09 -8.24
CA ALA A 87 -41.11 2.42 -7.14
C ALA A 87 -40.41 1.12 -6.74
N VAL A 88 -40.54 0.75 -5.46
CA VAL A 88 -40.17 -0.54 -4.89
C VAL A 88 -41.41 -1.13 -4.25
N ASN A 89 -41.78 -2.36 -4.63
CA ASN A 89 -43.00 -3.04 -4.18
C ASN A 89 -44.27 -2.16 -4.33
N GLY A 90 -44.34 -1.41 -5.44
CA GLY A 90 -45.44 -0.53 -5.77
C GLY A 90 -45.46 0.82 -5.05
N LYS A 91 -44.48 1.13 -4.20
CA LYS A 91 -44.35 2.41 -3.50
C LYS A 91 -43.17 3.23 -4.05
N PRO A 92 -43.35 4.52 -4.38
CA PRO A 92 -42.22 5.41 -4.65
C PRO A 92 -41.26 5.43 -3.45
N MET A 93 -39.95 5.49 -3.71
CA MET A 93 -38.92 5.56 -2.67
C MET A 93 -37.81 6.55 -3.02
N ASN A 94 -37.38 7.32 -2.02
CA ASN A 94 -36.10 8.05 -2.02
C ASN A 94 -34.95 7.17 -1.50
N ALA A 95 -33.71 7.68 -1.59
CA ALA A 95 -32.53 6.92 -1.18
C ALA A 95 -32.57 6.49 0.30
N ARG A 96 -33.04 7.37 1.19
CA ARG A 96 -33.16 7.06 2.63
C ARG A 96 -34.25 6.03 2.92
N GLU A 97 -35.39 6.13 2.23
CA GLU A 97 -36.49 5.16 2.35
C GLU A 97 -36.07 3.78 1.86
N TRP A 98 -35.20 3.70 0.86
CA TRP A 98 -34.59 2.45 0.40
C TRP A 98 -33.67 1.83 1.46
N ASP A 99 -32.81 2.62 2.10
CA ASP A 99 -31.92 2.11 3.16
C ASP A 99 -32.75 1.58 4.35
N LEU A 100 -33.76 2.33 4.79
CA LEU A 100 -34.68 1.90 5.86
C LEU A 100 -35.47 0.63 5.46
N PHE A 101 -35.91 0.54 4.20
CA PHE A 101 -36.56 -0.66 3.70
C PHE A 101 -35.67 -1.90 3.82
N LEU A 102 -34.38 -1.79 3.49
CA LEU A 102 -33.43 -2.90 3.61
C LEU A 102 -33.13 -3.29 5.06
N GLU A 103 -33.12 -2.32 5.99
CA GLU A 103 -32.96 -2.57 7.42
C GLU A 103 -34.13 -3.37 8.01
N GLU A 104 -35.36 -3.12 7.55
CA GLU A 104 -36.56 -3.83 8.03
C GLU A 104 -36.83 -5.15 7.30
N ALA A 105 -36.33 -5.31 6.08
CA ALA A 105 -36.58 -6.47 5.25
C ALA A 105 -35.86 -7.73 5.75
N GLN A 106 -36.45 -8.90 5.46
CA GLN A 106 -35.86 -10.20 5.78
C GLN A 106 -35.12 -10.77 4.56
N PRO A 107 -33.92 -11.36 4.73
CA PRO A 107 -33.29 -12.17 3.68
C PRO A 107 -34.27 -13.21 3.13
N GLY A 108 -34.25 -13.42 1.81
CA GLY A 108 -35.21 -14.27 1.09
C GLY A 108 -36.52 -13.57 0.67
N SER A 109 -36.75 -12.31 1.08
CA SER A 109 -37.92 -11.55 0.62
C SER A 109 -37.79 -11.17 -0.85
N THR A 110 -38.88 -11.30 -1.61
CA THR A 110 -38.94 -10.85 -3.00
C THR A 110 -39.21 -9.35 -3.10
N VAL A 111 -38.46 -8.67 -3.97
CA VAL A 111 -38.59 -7.24 -4.24
C VAL A 111 -38.88 -7.00 -5.71
N THR A 112 -39.89 -6.19 -6.00
CA THR A 112 -40.20 -5.68 -7.33
C THR A 112 -39.69 -4.23 -7.44
N LEU A 113 -38.67 -4.00 -8.26
CA LEU A 113 -38.12 -2.67 -8.56
C LEU A 113 -38.63 -2.18 -9.92
N VAL A 114 -39.30 -1.03 -9.91
CA VAL A 114 -39.73 -0.30 -11.10
C VAL A 114 -38.80 0.88 -11.29
N TYR A 115 -38.15 0.96 -12.44
CA TYR A 115 -37.18 2.00 -12.74
C TYR A 115 -37.32 2.50 -14.18
N ARG A 116 -36.81 3.70 -14.43
CA ARG A 116 -36.71 4.29 -15.76
C ARG A 116 -35.29 4.22 -16.25
N VAL A 117 -35.11 3.71 -17.46
CA VAL A 117 -33.79 3.62 -18.10
C VAL A 117 -33.26 5.02 -18.41
N ALA A 118 -32.08 5.35 -17.91
CA ALA A 118 -31.41 6.60 -18.29
C ALA A 118 -30.89 6.49 -19.73
N PRO A 119 -31.10 7.50 -20.60
CA PRO A 119 -30.58 7.45 -21.97
C PRO A 119 -29.06 7.61 -22.02
N ASN A 120 -28.47 8.31 -21.04
CA ASN A 120 -27.03 8.50 -20.90
C ASN A 120 -26.52 7.71 -19.68
N ARG A 121 -26.10 6.46 -19.90
CA ARG A 121 -25.51 5.60 -18.87
C ARG A 121 -24.01 5.85 -18.73
N GLY A 122 -23.48 5.71 -17.52
CA GLY A 122 -22.05 5.90 -17.25
C GLY A 122 -21.77 6.43 -15.84
N ALA A 123 -20.55 6.91 -15.62
CA ALA A 123 -20.10 7.40 -14.31
C ALA A 123 -20.69 8.77 -13.92
N GLY A 124 -21.19 9.56 -14.87
CA GLY A 124 -21.78 10.87 -14.59
C GLY A 124 -23.05 10.78 -13.72
N ILE A 125 -23.17 11.68 -12.74
CA ILE A 125 -24.44 11.91 -12.03
C ILE A 125 -25.09 13.15 -12.66
N PRO A 126 -26.30 13.04 -13.23
CA PRO A 126 -26.98 14.19 -13.79
C PRO A 126 -27.50 15.10 -12.67
N ASP A 127 -27.71 16.39 -12.95
CA ASP A 127 -28.35 17.29 -11.98
C ASP A 127 -29.87 17.05 -11.87
N GLN A 128 -30.49 16.51 -12.93
CA GLN A 128 -31.94 16.26 -13.03
C GLN A 128 -32.24 14.90 -13.65
N ALA A 129 -33.35 14.29 -13.24
CA ALA A 129 -33.79 13.01 -13.78
C ALA A 129 -34.28 13.18 -15.23
N ASP A 130 -33.88 12.28 -16.11
CA ASP A 130 -34.39 12.24 -17.47
C ASP A 130 -35.77 11.57 -17.51
N PRO A 131 -36.84 12.25 -17.97
CA PRO A 131 -38.19 11.68 -17.99
C PRO A 131 -38.45 10.80 -19.23
N SER A 132 -37.58 10.79 -20.24
CA SER A 132 -37.84 10.23 -21.57
C SER A 132 -37.61 8.72 -21.70
N GLY A 133 -36.91 8.12 -20.74
CA GLY A 133 -36.54 6.71 -20.76
C GLY A 133 -37.72 5.74 -20.66
N GLU A 134 -37.52 4.52 -21.15
CA GLU A 134 -38.46 3.40 -20.98
C GLU A 134 -38.58 3.02 -19.49
N ILE A 135 -39.79 2.64 -19.06
CA ILE A 135 -40.03 2.09 -17.72
C ILE A 135 -39.88 0.57 -17.77
N ARG A 136 -39.07 0.02 -16.87
CA ARG A 136 -38.86 -1.41 -16.72
C ARG A 136 -39.15 -1.85 -15.28
N THR A 137 -39.45 -3.12 -15.15
CA THR A 137 -39.67 -3.78 -13.86
C THR A 137 -38.75 -4.99 -13.77
N VAL A 138 -38.08 -5.15 -12.64
CA VAL A 138 -37.30 -6.33 -12.30
C VAL A 138 -37.76 -6.87 -10.95
N GLU A 139 -37.82 -8.19 -10.83
CA GLU A 139 -38.08 -8.89 -9.58
C GLU A 139 -36.82 -9.66 -9.18
N PHE A 140 -36.42 -9.56 -7.92
CA PHE A 140 -35.26 -10.26 -7.38
C PHE A 140 -35.48 -10.59 -5.90
N THR A 141 -34.72 -11.57 -5.40
CA THR A 141 -34.81 -12.03 -4.01
C THR A 141 -33.65 -11.44 -3.21
N LEU A 142 -33.96 -10.77 -2.10
CA LEU A 142 -32.94 -10.25 -1.19
C LEU A 142 -32.13 -11.39 -0.56
N ASP A 143 -30.88 -11.12 -0.27
CA ASP A 143 -29.97 -12.07 0.35
C ASP A 143 -29.44 -11.55 1.69
N GLU A 144 -28.68 -12.38 2.40
CA GLU A 144 -28.02 -11.99 3.65
C GLU A 144 -26.86 -11.03 3.37
N ARG A 145 -26.90 -9.84 3.99
CA ARG A 145 -25.88 -8.79 3.79
C ARG A 145 -24.45 -9.24 4.05
N ASP A 146 -24.25 -10.05 5.07
CA ASP A 146 -22.93 -10.52 5.48
C ASP A 146 -22.28 -11.39 4.38
N ALA A 147 -23.06 -12.07 3.54
CA ALA A 147 -22.51 -12.86 2.42
C ALA A 147 -21.90 -12.00 1.30
N TRP A 148 -22.14 -10.68 1.30
CA TRP A 148 -21.80 -9.78 0.19
C TRP A 148 -21.05 -8.52 0.59
N THR A 149 -20.67 -8.38 1.86
CA THR A 149 -19.98 -7.19 2.37
C THR A 149 -18.71 -7.58 3.10
N GLY A 150 -17.62 -6.86 2.83
CA GLY A 150 -16.31 -7.09 3.44
C GLY A 150 -16.19 -6.45 4.83
N THR A 151 -15.09 -5.76 5.08
CA THR A 151 -14.77 -5.08 6.35
C THR A 151 -15.22 -3.63 6.40
N VAL A 152 -15.50 -3.03 5.24
CA VAL A 152 -16.08 -1.68 5.15
C VAL A 152 -17.49 -1.66 5.73
N GLY A 153 -17.79 -0.62 6.52
CA GLY A 153 -19.03 -0.44 7.28
C GLY A 153 -19.05 -1.15 8.64
N ARG A 154 -17.99 -1.89 8.99
CA ARG A 154 -17.85 -2.56 10.29
C ARG A 154 -17.16 -1.67 11.32
N PRO A 155 -17.38 -1.89 12.64
CA PRO A 155 -16.69 -1.13 13.67
C PRO A 155 -15.17 -1.24 13.54
N ARG A 156 -14.47 -0.13 13.77
CA ARG A 156 -13.00 -0.13 13.82
C ARG A 156 -12.51 -0.84 15.08
N LEU A 157 -11.40 -1.56 14.96
CA LEU A 157 -10.68 -2.12 16.11
C LEU A 157 -9.54 -1.21 16.58
N LEU A 158 -9.02 -0.37 15.68
CA LEU A 158 -7.93 0.54 15.95
C LEU A 158 -8.43 1.98 15.92
N SER A 159 -7.99 2.77 16.90
CA SER A 159 -8.20 4.21 16.95
C SER A 159 -6.92 4.83 17.47
N ALA A 160 -6.41 5.83 16.76
CA ALA A 160 -5.23 6.55 17.21
C ALA A 160 -5.37 8.03 16.89
N ARG A 161 -4.88 8.84 17.83
CA ARG A 161 -4.48 10.21 17.57
C ARG A 161 -2.96 10.22 17.64
N MET A 162 -2.32 10.62 16.55
CA MET A 162 -0.87 10.79 16.55
C MET A 162 -0.50 12.01 17.39
N VAL A 163 0.62 11.89 18.10
CA VAL A 163 1.30 13.02 18.73
C VAL A 163 2.48 13.34 17.84
N TYR A 164 2.57 14.60 17.43
CA TYR A 164 3.66 15.08 16.62
C TYR A 164 4.55 16.00 17.47
N ASP A 165 5.85 15.92 17.23
CA ASP A 165 6.79 16.86 17.80
C ASP A 165 6.88 18.11 16.91
N GLY A 166 7.06 19.27 17.54
CA GLY A 166 7.22 20.54 16.82
C GLY A 166 5.98 21.06 16.08
N ALA A 167 6.10 22.27 15.54
CA ALA A 167 5.11 22.82 14.61
C ALA A 167 5.25 22.12 13.25
N ALA A 168 4.14 21.93 12.54
CA ALA A 168 4.22 21.36 11.19
C ALA A 168 4.91 22.36 10.27
N ILE A 169 5.74 21.83 9.37
CA ILE A 169 6.38 22.59 8.29
C ILE A 169 5.32 23.35 7.47
N LEU A 170 4.18 22.70 7.28
CA LEU A 170 3.07 23.15 6.44
C LEU A 170 1.83 23.49 7.25
N GLU A 171 1.94 23.86 8.54
CA GLU A 171 0.77 24.07 9.39
C GLU A 171 -0.08 25.21 8.79
N PRO A 172 -1.20 24.92 8.11
CA PRO A 172 -1.96 25.98 7.44
C PRO A 172 -2.49 26.96 8.48
N THR A 173 -2.68 26.53 9.73
CA THR A 173 -3.28 27.36 10.75
C THR A 173 -2.32 28.32 11.44
N ASP A 174 -1.02 28.19 11.19
CA ASP A 174 0.02 29.00 11.80
C ASP A 174 0.46 30.14 10.84
N PRO A 175 0.05 31.39 11.11
CA PRO A 175 0.39 32.52 10.25
C PRO A 175 1.88 32.91 10.31
N THR A 176 2.70 32.23 11.12
CA THR A 176 4.14 32.49 11.21
C THR A 176 4.95 31.68 10.20
N ASN A 177 4.39 30.61 9.62
CA ASN A 177 5.00 29.93 8.47
C ASN A 177 4.46 30.47 7.14
N VAL A 178 5.17 30.18 6.06
CA VAL A 178 4.92 30.75 4.73
C VAL A 178 3.54 30.38 4.18
N LEU A 179 3.11 29.12 4.36
CA LEU A 179 1.83 28.62 3.86
C LEU A 179 0.66 29.25 4.63
N GLY A 180 0.73 29.31 5.96
CA GLY A 180 -0.31 29.92 6.78
C GLY A 180 -0.44 31.43 6.53
N ALA A 181 0.68 32.14 6.35
CA ALA A 181 0.68 33.56 5.99
C ALA A 181 0.06 33.80 4.61
N ALA A 182 0.37 32.96 3.62
CA ALA A 182 -0.20 33.03 2.29
C ALA A 182 -1.72 32.75 2.32
N MET A 183 -2.16 31.72 3.05
CA MET A 183 -3.55 31.34 3.15
C MET A 183 -4.42 32.42 3.83
N GLU A 184 -3.89 33.09 4.86
CA GLU A 184 -4.56 34.22 5.52
C GLU A 184 -4.70 35.42 4.55
N THR A 185 -3.61 35.78 3.88
CA THR A 185 -3.58 36.89 2.91
C THR A 185 -4.51 36.64 1.72
N GLY A 186 -4.60 35.39 1.26
CA GLY A 186 -5.48 34.96 0.16
C GLY A 186 -6.94 34.80 0.55
N GLY A 187 -7.30 34.92 1.83
CA GLY A 187 -8.66 34.71 2.31
C GLY A 187 -9.18 33.29 2.04
N GLN A 188 -8.30 32.30 2.07
CA GLN A 188 -8.60 30.88 1.80
C GLN A 188 -9.00 30.13 3.08
N ARG A 189 -8.61 30.65 4.26
CA ARG A 189 -8.76 30.01 5.57
C ARG A 189 -10.09 29.32 5.81
N ALA A 190 -11.20 30.05 5.70
CA ALA A 190 -12.53 29.51 5.99
C ALA A 190 -12.99 28.41 5.01
N ARG A 191 -12.47 28.41 3.77
CA ARG A 191 -12.76 27.36 2.78
C ARG A 191 -11.91 26.12 3.03
N VAL A 192 -10.64 26.29 3.39
CA VAL A 192 -9.74 25.20 3.80
C VAL A 192 -10.22 24.53 5.09
N ASP A 193 -10.62 25.31 6.11
CA ASP A 193 -11.19 24.75 7.36
C ASP A 193 -12.44 23.89 7.08
N ARG A 194 -13.26 24.27 6.08
CA ARG A 194 -14.41 23.46 5.65
C ARG A 194 -13.98 22.15 4.98
N LEU A 195 -12.95 22.19 4.14
CA LEU A 195 -12.37 20.98 3.53
C LEU A 195 -11.82 20.05 4.61
N LEU A 196 -11.03 20.57 5.55
CA LEU A 196 -10.47 19.80 6.66
C LEU A 196 -11.55 19.19 7.56
N SER A 197 -12.60 19.95 7.86
CA SER A 197 -13.75 19.43 8.59
C SER A 197 -14.43 18.29 7.82
N PHE A 198 -14.54 18.38 6.49
CA PHE A 198 -15.13 17.33 5.68
C PHE A 198 -14.25 16.07 5.67
N LEU A 199 -12.95 16.20 5.39
CA LEU A 199 -12.00 15.08 5.36
C LEU A 199 -11.94 14.35 6.71
N SER A 200 -11.83 15.07 7.82
CA SER A 200 -11.79 14.46 9.16
C SER A 200 -13.07 13.72 9.56
N THR A 201 -14.23 14.09 8.99
CA THR A 201 -15.48 13.36 9.23
C THR A 201 -15.62 12.08 8.39
N TRP A 202 -14.96 11.99 7.24
CA TRP A 202 -15.22 10.91 6.28
C TRP A 202 -14.84 9.52 6.81
N PRO A 203 -13.64 9.29 7.37
CA PRO A 203 -13.31 8.01 7.97
C PRO A 203 -14.34 7.56 9.01
N LEU A 204 -14.94 8.50 9.76
CA LEU A 204 -15.98 8.22 10.78
C LEU A 204 -17.31 7.75 10.16
N LEU A 205 -17.61 8.14 8.92
CA LEU A 205 -18.84 7.79 8.22
C LEU A 205 -18.76 6.44 7.51
N GLU A 206 -17.58 6.07 6.99
CA GLU A 206 -17.30 4.80 6.33
C GLU A 206 -16.19 4.06 7.10
N SER A 207 -16.54 3.57 8.29
CA SER A 207 -15.59 2.85 9.14
C SER A 207 -15.19 1.51 8.55
N ASP A 208 -13.93 1.10 8.75
CA ASP A 208 -13.47 -0.25 8.42
C ASP A 208 -12.74 -0.86 9.62
N THR A 209 -12.98 -2.14 9.89
CA THR A 209 -12.32 -2.91 10.96
C THR A 209 -10.79 -2.86 10.89
N HIS A 210 -10.25 -2.79 9.68
CA HIS A 210 -8.83 -2.83 9.38
C HIS A 210 -8.16 -1.46 9.17
N GLU A 211 -8.89 -0.36 9.22
CA GLU A 211 -8.34 0.98 8.96
C GLU A 211 -7.17 1.32 9.91
N LEU A 212 -5.99 1.58 9.34
CA LEU A 212 -4.74 1.74 10.08
C LEU A 212 -4.59 3.15 10.69
N PRO A 213 -4.03 3.27 11.91
CA PRO A 213 -3.73 4.54 12.58
C PRO A 213 -3.06 5.63 11.73
N LEU A 214 -2.00 5.30 10.99
CA LEU A 214 -1.28 6.26 10.15
C LEU A 214 -2.16 6.80 9.01
N VAL A 215 -3.03 5.95 8.46
CA VAL A 215 -4.03 6.35 7.45
C VAL A 215 -5.08 7.26 8.08
N GLN A 216 -5.59 6.93 9.28
CA GLN A 216 -6.53 7.80 9.98
C GLN A 216 -5.90 9.18 10.27
N ALA A 217 -4.65 9.21 10.69
CA ALA A 217 -3.92 10.44 10.99
C ALA A 217 -3.79 11.34 9.76
N GLY A 218 -3.52 10.81 8.58
CA GLY A 218 -3.44 11.63 7.36
C GLY A 218 -4.76 12.28 6.95
N PHE A 219 -5.92 11.72 7.33
CA PHE A 219 -7.21 12.42 7.13
C PHE A 219 -7.51 13.46 8.20
N LEU A 220 -7.04 13.22 9.43
CA LEU A 220 -7.24 14.13 10.55
C LEU A 220 -6.32 15.35 10.45
N ASP A 221 -5.07 15.13 10.06
CA ASP A 221 -4.00 16.11 10.02
C ASP A 221 -3.26 16.06 8.66
N PRO A 222 -3.93 16.34 7.52
CA PRO A 222 -3.36 16.10 6.17
C PRO A 222 -2.08 16.88 5.86
N PHE A 223 -1.86 18.02 6.52
CA PHE A 223 -0.63 18.80 6.38
C PHE A 223 0.54 18.25 7.23
N ARG A 224 0.30 17.22 8.04
CA ARG A 224 1.34 16.41 8.72
C ARG A 224 1.74 15.18 7.89
N LEU A 225 1.32 15.07 6.64
CA LEU A 225 1.73 13.96 5.77
C LEU A 225 3.26 13.79 5.68
N PRO A 226 4.10 14.86 5.65
CA PRO A 226 5.55 14.69 5.76
C PRO A 226 5.98 13.96 7.03
N ASP A 227 5.41 14.31 8.19
CA ASP A 227 5.73 13.65 9.46
C ASP A 227 5.23 12.19 9.52
N ILE A 228 4.09 11.92 8.88
CA ILE A 228 3.52 10.58 8.79
C ILE A 228 4.39 9.71 7.87
N ALA A 229 4.82 10.23 6.72
CA ALA A 229 5.75 9.55 5.83
C ALA A 229 7.08 9.28 6.54
N GLU A 230 7.64 10.29 7.21
CA GLU A 230 8.87 10.15 8.00
C GLU A 230 8.76 9.05 9.07
N ARG A 231 7.58 8.86 9.67
CA ARG A 231 7.39 7.78 10.64
C ARG A 231 7.42 6.38 10.02
N VAL A 232 7.07 6.25 8.74
CA VAL A 232 7.21 5.02 7.96
C VAL A 232 8.67 4.82 7.52
N ILE A 233 9.33 5.91 7.12
CA ILE A 233 10.71 5.91 6.60
C ILE A 233 11.74 5.69 7.71
N ALA A 234 11.61 6.36 8.84
CA ALA A 234 12.69 6.50 9.84
C ALA A 234 13.38 5.19 10.26
N PRO A 235 12.68 4.07 10.50
CA PRO A 235 13.35 2.83 10.85
C PRO A 235 14.27 2.29 9.74
N SER A 236 13.92 2.48 8.47
CA SER A 236 14.69 1.96 7.32
C SER A 236 16.14 2.47 7.30
N ARG A 237 16.39 3.68 7.78
CA ARG A 237 17.75 4.26 7.87
C ARG A 237 18.72 3.46 8.77
N GLY A 238 18.18 2.56 9.61
CA GLY A 238 18.96 1.65 10.45
C GLY A 238 19.33 0.32 9.78
N VAL A 239 18.86 0.05 8.57
CA VAL A 239 18.87 -1.29 7.93
C VAL A 239 20.25 -1.92 7.86
N ALA A 240 21.29 -1.15 7.53
CA ALA A 240 22.67 -1.66 7.46
C ALA A 240 23.24 -2.12 8.81
N SER A 241 22.65 -1.69 9.93
CA SER A 241 23.15 -2.00 11.29
C SER A 241 22.43 -3.16 11.96
N ALA A 242 21.11 -3.25 11.78
CA ALA A 242 20.25 -4.23 12.45
C ALA A 242 19.03 -4.56 11.56
N PRO A 243 19.24 -5.19 10.39
CA PRO A 243 18.20 -5.32 9.37
C PRO A 243 16.97 -6.07 9.89
N THR A 244 17.15 -7.17 10.61
CA THR A 244 16.03 -7.95 11.15
C THR A 244 15.25 -7.19 12.23
N HIS A 245 15.94 -6.44 13.08
CA HIS A 245 15.31 -5.55 14.06
C HIS A 245 14.47 -4.47 13.38
N VAL A 246 15.06 -3.80 12.40
CA VAL A 246 14.41 -2.75 11.60
C VAL A 246 13.17 -3.30 10.91
N ALA A 247 13.23 -4.50 10.34
CA ALA A 247 12.08 -5.15 9.72
C ALA A 247 10.92 -5.33 10.71
N ALA A 248 11.24 -5.77 11.94
CA ALA A 248 10.25 -5.96 12.99
C ALA A 248 9.65 -4.63 13.49
N GLU A 249 10.47 -3.58 13.64
CA GLU A 249 10.02 -2.23 14.00
C GLU A 249 9.10 -1.62 12.94
N MET A 250 9.49 -1.70 11.66
CA MET A 250 8.69 -1.19 10.54
C MET A 250 7.31 -1.86 10.49
N ALA A 251 7.28 -3.19 10.56
CA ALA A 251 6.04 -3.94 10.53
C ALA A 251 5.14 -3.62 11.74
N ALA A 252 5.72 -3.51 12.94
CA ALA A 252 4.97 -3.21 14.15
C ALA A 252 4.36 -1.80 14.10
N GLU A 253 5.13 -0.80 13.67
CA GLU A 253 4.68 0.58 13.53
C GLU A 253 3.56 0.68 12.49
N CYS A 254 3.77 0.15 11.28
CA CYS A 254 2.84 0.29 10.17
C CYS A 254 1.54 -0.51 10.34
N LEU A 255 1.57 -1.65 11.03
CA LEU A 255 0.38 -2.45 11.33
C LEU A 255 -0.22 -2.18 12.71
N ALA A 256 0.32 -1.18 13.42
CA ALA A 256 -0.10 -0.78 14.76
C ALA A 256 -0.13 -1.95 15.76
N ALA A 257 0.88 -2.81 15.69
CA ALA A 257 1.14 -3.78 16.76
C ALA A 257 1.75 -3.04 17.96
N PRO A 258 1.47 -3.47 19.20
CA PRO A 258 2.05 -2.84 20.37
C PRO A 258 3.59 -2.93 20.31
N PRO A 259 4.29 -1.86 20.74
CA PRO A 259 5.74 -1.90 20.82
C PRO A 259 6.15 -3.04 21.75
N ARG A 260 7.09 -3.87 21.29
CA ARG A 260 7.71 -4.90 22.12
C ARG A 260 9.00 -4.33 22.71
N GLU A 261 9.30 -4.68 23.97
CA GLU A 261 10.66 -4.50 24.46
C GLU A 261 11.58 -5.32 23.56
N ALA A 262 12.65 -4.72 23.06
CA ALA A 262 13.67 -5.43 22.29
C ALA A 262 14.16 -6.61 23.15
N ILE A 263 13.76 -7.82 22.76
CA ILE A 263 14.34 -9.03 23.32
C ILE A 263 15.57 -9.26 22.47
N GLU A 264 16.74 -8.79 22.93
CA GLU A 264 18.00 -9.20 22.31
C GLU A 264 18.11 -10.73 22.45
N GLN A 265 17.85 -11.46 21.36
CA GLN A 265 18.14 -12.91 21.31
C GLN A 265 19.64 -13.18 21.51
N GLY A 266 20.46 -12.13 21.33
CA GLY A 266 21.91 -12.16 21.47
C GLY A 266 22.56 -12.76 20.23
N SER A 267 23.76 -13.30 20.42
CA SER A 267 24.52 -13.96 19.35
C SER A 267 24.59 -15.47 19.56
N TYR A 268 24.41 -16.23 18.49
CA TYR A 268 24.61 -17.68 18.45
C TYR A 268 25.75 -18.03 17.50
N THR A 269 26.65 -18.93 17.91
CA THR A 269 27.83 -19.31 17.10
C THR A 269 27.74 -20.75 16.61
N VAL A 270 27.70 -20.90 15.30
CA VAL A 270 27.78 -22.18 14.59
C VAL A 270 29.25 -22.61 14.51
N ARG A 271 29.56 -23.76 15.15
CA ARG A 271 30.93 -24.32 15.21
C ARG A 271 31.02 -25.75 14.67
N GLU A 272 29.88 -26.42 14.55
CA GLU A 272 29.74 -27.79 14.07
C GLU A 272 28.36 -27.97 13.39
N PRO A 273 28.15 -28.99 12.55
CA PRO A 273 26.91 -29.15 11.77
C PRO A 273 25.63 -29.25 12.61
N SER A 274 25.69 -29.85 13.80
CA SER A 274 24.58 -29.90 14.76
C SER A 274 24.14 -28.51 15.22
N HIS A 275 25.07 -27.56 15.36
CA HIS A 275 24.73 -26.17 15.68
C HIS A 275 24.01 -25.48 14.51
N ALA A 276 24.38 -25.82 13.27
CA ALA A 276 23.71 -25.30 12.07
C ALA A 276 22.26 -25.79 12.00
N VAL A 277 22.03 -27.09 12.25
CA VAL A 277 20.67 -27.66 12.35
C VAL A 277 19.86 -26.96 13.44
N PHE A 278 20.44 -26.77 14.63
CA PHE A 278 19.78 -26.09 15.74
C PHE A 278 19.44 -24.63 15.41
N ALA A 279 20.33 -23.90 14.74
CA ALA A 279 20.08 -22.51 14.36
C ALA A 279 18.82 -22.40 13.47
N VAL A 280 18.68 -23.29 12.48
CA VAL A 280 17.51 -23.32 11.60
C VAL A 280 16.25 -23.78 12.33
N ASP A 281 16.34 -24.77 13.23
CA ASP A 281 15.21 -25.19 14.08
C ASP A 281 14.71 -24.03 14.95
N PHE A 282 15.64 -23.31 15.59
CA PHE A 282 15.35 -22.11 16.37
C PHE A 282 14.63 -21.06 15.52
N LEU A 283 15.14 -20.75 14.33
CA LEU A 283 14.55 -19.74 13.44
C LEU A 283 13.15 -20.08 12.93
N LEU A 284 12.72 -21.35 12.96
CA LEU A 284 11.48 -21.77 12.29
C LEU A 284 10.44 -22.39 13.21
N ASN A 285 10.84 -23.18 14.21
CA ASN A 285 9.91 -24.00 14.97
C ASN A 285 9.09 -23.18 15.96
N GLU A 286 9.68 -22.18 16.62
CA GLU A 286 8.93 -21.27 17.48
C GLU A 286 8.04 -20.33 16.64
N PRO A 287 8.53 -19.69 15.55
CA PRO A 287 7.68 -18.95 14.62
C PRO A 287 6.49 -19.75 14.06
N ARG A 288 6.64 -21.06 13.83
CA ARG A 288 5.53 -21.93 13.41
C ARG A 288 4.39 -21.92 14.42
N LEU A 289 4.70 -21.98 15.72
CA LEU A 289 3.68 -21.93 16.78
C LEU A 289 3.06 -20.53 16.86
N MET A 290 3.86 -19.48 16.73
CA MET A 290 3.38 -18.10 16.73
C MET A 290 2.36 -17.85 15.60
N VAL A 291 2.65 -18.32 14.38
CA VAL A 291 1.74 -18.20 13.23
C VAL A 291 0.48 -19.03 13.41
N GLN A 292 0.58 -20.26 13.94
CA GLN A 292 -0.60 -21.08 14.22
C GLN A 292 -1.56 -20.38 15.20
N ASP A 293 -1.00 -19.81 16.26
CA ASP A 293 -1.76 -19.02 17.23
C ASP A 293 -2.37 -17.77 16.61
N ALA A 294 -1.63 -17.07 15.74
CA ALA A 294 -2.09 -15.86 15.06
C ALA A 294 -3.30 -16.11 14.15
N LEU A 295 -3.37 -17.29 13.54
CA LEU A 295 -4.40 -17.68 12.57
C LEU A 295 -5.53 -18.52 13.18
N ALA A 296 -5.53 -18.76 14.49
CA ALA A 296 -6.51 -19.62 15.16
C ALA A 296 -7.96 -19.16 14.94
N GLY A 297 -8.20 -17.85 14.79
CA GLY A 297 -9.53 -17.28 14.52
C GLY A 297 -10.08 -17.52 13.10
N LEU A 298 -9.29 -18.06 12.18
CA LEU A 298 -9.70 -18.29 10.79
C LEU A 298 -10.52 -19.58 10.59
N GLY A 299 -10.59 -20.46 11.60
CA GLY A 299 -11.31 -21.73 11.52
C GLY A 299 -10.68 -22.73 10.54
N LEU A 300 -9.35 -22.84 10.56
CA LEU A 300 -8.55 -23.71 9.67
C LEU A 300 -8.11 -24.99 10.41
N GLU A 301 -9.08 -25.80 10.81
CA GLU A 301 -8.92 -26.92 11.76
C GLU A 301 -8.02 -28.05 11.25
N ASP A 302 -7.96 -28.26 9.93
CA ASP A 302 -7.15 -29.31 9.29
C ASP A 302 -6.47 -28.82 8.00
N ASP A 303 -5.60 -29.66 7.43
CA ASP A 303 -4.83 -29.33 6.22
C ASP A 303 -5.73 -29.14 4.98
N ALA A 304 -6.89 -29.79 4.92
CA ALA A 304 -7.84 -29.64 3.82
C ALA A 304 -8.52 -28.27 3.87
N ALA A 305 -8.95 -27.83 5.06
CA ALA A 305 -9.51 -26.50 5.28
C ALA A 305 -8.47 -25.40 4.99
N ARG A 306 -7.22 -25.58 5.45
CA ARG A 306 -6.10 -24.66 5.14
C ARG A 306 -5.87 -24.56 3.64
N SER A 307 -5.77 -25.70 2.94
CA SER A 307 -5.52 -25.73 1.50
C SER A 307 -6.68 -25.10 0.70
N ALA A 308 -7.93 -25.36 1.10
CA ALA A 308 -9.09 -24.76 0.46
C ALA A 308 -9.14 -23.23 0.67
N PHE A 309 -8.79 -22.75 1.86
CA PHE A 309 -8.70 -21.32 2.14
C PHE A 309 -7.54 -20.66 1.39
N ALA A 310 -6.37 -21.29 1.34
CA ALA A 310 -5.21 -20.85 0.57
C ALA A 310 -5.56 -20.66 -0.92
N ALA A 311 -6.29 -21.60 -1.53
CA ALA A 311 -6.73 -21.46 -2.91
C ALA A 311 -7.64 -20.23 -3.12
N LYS A 312 -8.53 -19.93 -2.17
CA LYS A 312 -9.34 -18.70 -2.21
C LYS A 312 -8.51 -17.42 -2.06
N CYS A 313 -7.45 -17.48 -1.24
CA CYS A 313 -6.50 -16.38 -1.05
C CYS A 313 -5.75 -16.05 -2.34
N ILE A 314 -5.17 -17.07 -3.00
CA ILE A 314 -4.50 -16.92 -4.30
C ILE A 314 -5.42 -16.24 -5.32
N GLU A 315 -6.67 -16.68 -5.41
CA GLU A 315 -7.61 -16.07 -6.34
C GLU A 315 -8.03 -14.63 -5.97
N LEU A 316 -8.02 -14.27 -4.68
CA LEU A 316 -8.19 -12.87 -4.28
C LEU A 316 -7.01 -12.02 -4.76
N LEU A 317 -5.78 -12.49 -4.58
CA LEU A 317 -4.58 -11.79 -5.07
C LEU A 317 -4.61 -11.58 -6.59
N ARG A 318 -5.21 -12.49 -7.36
CA ARG A 318 -5.36 -12.36 -8.82
C ARG A 318 -6.46 -11.40 -9.27
N THR A 319 -7.28 -10.88 -8.35
CA THR A 319 -8.42 -10.01 -8.70
C THR A 319 -7.97 -8.70 -9.38
N PRO A 320 -6.96 -7.96 -8.87
CA PRO A 320 -6.53 -6.69 -9.44
C PRO A 320 -6.02 -6.78 -10.89
N GLY A 321 -5.46 -7.92 -11.32
CA GLY A 321 -5.05 -8.12 -12.72
C GLY A 321 -6.22 -8.11 -13.73
N ARG A 322 -7.46 -8.12 -13.24
CA ARG A 322 -8.70 -8.07 -14.05
C ARG A 322 -9.54 -6.85 -13.73
N THR A 323 -9.70 -6.53 -12.44
CA THR A 323 -10.59 -5.47 -11.95
C THR A 323 -10.22 -5.08 -10.52
N PHE A 324 -10.34 -3.79 -10.19
CA PHE A 324 -10.15 -3.29 -8.82
C PHE A 324 -11.40 -3.42 -7.94
N LEU A 325 -12.46 -4.02 -8.48
CA LEU A 325 -13.69 -4.32 -7.75
C LEU A 325 -13.81 -5.83 -7.56
N ILE A 326 -14.40 -6.25 -6.44
CA ILE A 326 -14.71 -7.66 -6.22
C ILE A 326 -15.92 -8.04 -7.08
N GLN A 327 -15.71 -8.60 -8.27
CA GLN A 327 -16.78 -8.94 -9.22
C GLN A 327 -16.82 -10.43 -9.58
N ASP A 328 -15.65 -11.05 -9.75
CA ASP A 328 -15.51 -12.47 -10.05
C ASP A 328 -15.57 -13.31 -8.77
N HIS A 329 -16.47 -14.30 -8.74
CA HIS A 329 -16.65 -15.20 -7.58
C HIS A 329 -16.73 -14.45 -6.24
N PRO A 330 -17.54 -13.39 -6.13
CA PRO A 330 -17.42 -12.38 -5.08
C PRO A 330 -17.60 -12.95 -3.68
N ARG A 331 -18.44 -13.98 -3.50
CA ARG A 331 -18.64 -14.63 -2.21
C ARG A 331 -17.36 -15.25 -1.65
N ASP A 332 -16.56 -15.91 -2.49
CA ASP A 332 -15.30 -16.52 -2.05
C ASP A 332 -14.27 -15.45 -1.68
N ARG A 333 -14.20 -14.36 -2.46
CA ARG A 333 -13.30 -13.22 -2.22
C ARG A 333 -13.68 -12.46 -0.95
N ILE A 334 -14.97 -12.21 -0.77
CA ILE A 334 -15.52 -11.55 0.42
C ILE A 334 -15.36 -12.44 1.66
N GLU A 335 -15.47 -13.76 1.52
CA GLU A 335 -15.18 -14.67 2.63
C GLU A 335 -13.73 -14.53 3.12
N VAL A 336 -12.75 -14.45 2.21
CA VAL A 336 -11.34 -14.21 2.57
C VAL A 336 -11.18 -12.88 3.32
N ILE A 337 -11.74 -11.79 2.78
CA ILE A 337 -11.74 -10.47 3.42
C ILE A 337 -12.40 -10.54 4.80
N ARG A 338 -13.54 -11.20 4.95
CA ARG A 338 -14.26 -11.29 6.24
C ARG A 338 -13.51 -12.12 7.27
N ARG A 339 -12.90 -13.24 6.87
CA ARG A 339 -12.13 -14.07 7.81
C ARG A 339 -10.90 -13.34 8.34
N SER A 340 -10.36 -12.36 7.63
CA SER A 340 -9.22 -11.57 8.10
C SER A 340 -9.44 -10.83 9.42
N ILE A 341 -10.70 -10.60 9.81
CA ILE A 341 -11.07 -10.05 11.12
C ILE A 341 -10.59 -10.95 12.28
N GLY A 342 -10.44 -12.25 12.04
CA GLY A 342 -10.01 -13.23 13.04
C GLY A 342 -8.50 -13.37 13.22
N VAL A 343 -7.69 -12.55 12.54
CA VAL A 343 -6.22 -12.59 12.63
C VAL A 343 -5.72 -11.79 13.83
N ASP A 344 -4.84 -12.40 14.63
CA ASP A 344 -4.07 -11.69 15.65
C ASP A 344 -2.75 -11.19 15.03
N PHE A 345 -2.74 -9.91 14.65
CA PHE A 345 -1.59 -9.28 13.98
C PHE A 345 -0.37 -9.14 14.89
N GLU A 346 -0.54 -8.96 16.20
CA GLU A 346 0.61 -8.90 17.11
C GLU A 346 1.38 -10.23 17.10
N ARG A 347 0.65 -11.34 17.13
CA ARG A 347 1.25 -12.68 17.04
C ARG A 347 1.77 -12.99 15.65
N LEU A 348 1.10 -12.52 14.60
CA LEU A 348 1.53 -12.72 13.22
C LEU A 348 2.90 -12.08 12.93
N LEU A 349 3.20 -10.95 13.60
CA LEU A 349 4.48 -10.24 13.49
C LEU A 349 5.56 -10.72 14.44
N ALA A 350 5.21 -11.54 15.44
CA ALA A 350 6.16 -12.09 16.40
C ALA A 350 7.35 -12.84 15.78
N PRO A 351 7.21 -13.58 14.66
CA PRO A 351 8.33 -14.19 13.95
C PRO A 351 9.47 -13.24 13.57
N LEU A 352 9.18 -11.99 13.20
CA LEU A 352 10.20 -11.01 12.82
C LEU A 352 11.10 -10.67 14.02
N TRP A 353 10.49 -10.43 15.19
CA TRP A 353 11.20 -10.22 16.45
C TRP A 353 11.97 -11.46 16.90
N HIS A 354 11.46 -12.66 16.61
CA HIS A 354 12.12 -13.91 16.96
C HIS A 354 13.42 -14.13 16.18
N CYS A 355 13.42 -13.73 14.90
CA CYS A 355 14.58 -13.90 14.03
C CYS A 355 15.66 -12.83 14.20
N ASP A 356 15.46 -11.85 15.10
CA ASP A 356 16.46 -10.83 15.46
C ASP A 356 17.58 -11.45 16.32
N VAL A 357 18.41 -12.29 15.70
CA VAL A 357 19.52 -13.03 16.29
C VAL A 357 20.79 -12.86 15.47
N ASP A 358 21.92 -12.62 16.14
CA ASP A 358 23.24 -12.52 15.49
C ASP A 358 23.84 -13.93 15.30
N LEU A 359 23.62 -14.52 14.12
CA LEU A 359 24.21 -15.81 13.72
C LEU A 359 25.64 -15.63 13.21
N ARG A 360 26.60 -16.20 13.96
CA ARG A 360 28.04 -16.19 13.64
C ARG A 360 28.52 -17.57 13.23
N PHE A 361 29.36 -17.62 12.20
CA PHE A 361 29.89 -18.86 11.64
C PHE A 361 31.40 -18.97 11.95
N GLU A 362 31.75 -19.89 12.85
CA GLU A 362 33.12 -20.23 13.23
C GLU A 362 33.39 -21.73 13.00
N ILE A 363 32.96 -22.22 11.85
CA ILE A 363 33.10 -23.61 11.41
C ILE A 363 34.00 -23.66 10.17
N ASP A 364 34.90 -24.64 10.13
CA ASP A 364 35.69 -24.95 8.93
C ASP A 364 34.96 -26.02 8.12
N TRP A 365 34.12 -25.57 7.19
CA TRP A 365 33.31 -26.45 6.34
C TRP A 365 34.16 -27.48 5.61
N SER A 366 35.37 -27.12 5.16
CA SER A 366 36.25 -28.03 4.41
C SER A 366 36.72 -29.26 5.22
N ALA A 367 36.66 -29.18 6.55
CA ALA A 367 37.06 -30.23 7.47
C ALA A 367 35.90 -31.12 7.96
N VAL A 368 34.66 -30.78 7.60
CA VAL A 368 33.45 -31.52 8.02
C VAL A 368 33.28 -32.79 7.18
N GLU A 369 32.86 -33.89 7.83
CA GLU A 369 32.52 -35.13 7.15
C GLU A 369 31.16 -35.01 6.46
N ARG A 370 31.09 -35.41 5.19
CA ARG A 370 29.85 -35.39 4.40
C ARG A 370 28.95 -36.55 4.78
N GLU A 371 27.65 -36.28 4.82
CA GLU A 371 26.62 -37.28 5.09
C GLU A 371 25.93 -37.73 3.80
N SER A 372 25.39 -38.96 3.82
CA SER A 372 24.54 -39.43 2.74
C SER A 372 23.14 -38.81 2.85
N ILE A 373 22.59 -38.30 1.74
CA ILE A 373 21.23 -37.79 1.69
C ILE A 373 20.23 -38.86 2.17
N PRO A 374 19.37 -38.57 3.17
CA PRO A 374 18.33 -39.48 3.62
C PRO A 374 17.40 -39.92 2.49
N ALA A 375 16.96 -41.18 2.49
CA ALA A 375 16.10 -41.72 1.42
C ALA A 375 14.78 -40.95 1.23
N GLU A 376 14.24 -40.32 2.29
CA GLU A 376 13.03 -39.50 2.23
C GLU A 376 13.23 -38.17 1.48
N LEU A 377 14.49 -37.71 1.38
CA LEU A 377 14.89 -36.50 0.64
C LEU A 377 15.33 -36.80 -0.79
N ALA A 378 15.24 -38.06 -1.25
CA ALA A 378 15.54 -38.40 -2.63
C ALA A 378 14.70 -37.56 -3.62
N GLY A 379 15.40 -36.90 -4.54
CA GLY A 379 14.84 -35.96 -5.53
C GLY A 379 14.43 -34.59 -4.98
N ALA A 380 14.45 -34.39 -3.65
CA ALA A 380 14.28 -33.09 -3.02
C ALA A 380 15.62 -32.39 -2.76
N VAL A 381 16.68 -33.17 -2.54
CA VAL A 381 18.05 -32.67 -2.42
C VAL A 381 18.91 -33.37 -3.47
N GLU A 382 19.67 -32.60 -4.24
CA GLU A 382 20.77 -33.08 -5.08
C GLU A 382 22.03 -32.29 -4.71
N GLY A 383 23.19 -32.95 -4.71
CA GLY A 383 24.44 -32.36 -4.22
C GLY A 383 25.03 -33.12 -3.04
N GLU A 384 25.99 -32.52 -2.35
CA GLU A 384 26.59 -33.04 -1.11
C GLU A 384 25.99 -32.32 0.10
N ILE A 385 25.80 -33.01 1.24
CA ILE A 385 25.30 -32.39 2.48
C ILE A 385 26.22 -32.76 3.65
N VAL A 386 26.18 -31.98 4.72
CA VAL A 386 26.90 -32.32 5.97
C VAL A 386 25.99 -32.72 7.12
N ALA A 387 24.70 -32.36 7.06
CA ALA A 387 23.72 -32.84 8.03
C ALA A 387 22.31 -32.78 7.45
N ALA A 388 21.44 -33.68 7.90
CA ALA A 388 20.00 -33.57 7.68
C ALA A 388 19.22 -34.13 8.87
N GLU A 389 18.30 -33.35 9.42
CA GLU A 389 17.47 -33.74 10.56
C GLU A 389 15.99 -33.49 10.26
N LYS A 390 15.13 -34.44 10.64
CA LYS A 390 13.68 -34.29 10.53
C LYS A 390 13.12 -33.87 11.89
N VAL A 391 12.74 -32.60 12.00
CA VAL A 391 12.13 -32.04 13.20
C VAL A 391 10.62 -32.35 13.19
N PRO A 392 10.05 -32.93 14.27
CA PRO A 392 8.62 -33.19 14.35
C PRO A 392 7.78 -31.93 14.12
N GLU A 393 6.71 -32.05 13.33
CA GLU A 393 5.76 -30.98 12.95
C GLU A 393 6.32 -29.81 12.13
N LEU A 394 7.64 -29.62 12.08
CA LEU A 394 8.30 -28.64 11.23
C LEU A 394 8.65 -29.23 9.85
N GLY A 395 9.39 -30.35 9.83
CA GLY A 395 9.87 -30.98 8.60
C GLY A 395 11.38 -31.19 8.57
N TRP A 396 11.93 -31.36 7.36
CA TRP A 396 13.36 -31.57 7.17
C TRP A 396 14.13 -30.25 7.25
N ILE A 397 15.21 -30.27 8.02
CA ILE A 397 16.27 -29.26 8.02
C ILE A 397 17.48 -29.90 7.36
N VAL A 398 18.10 -29.19 6.41
CA VAL A 398 19.27 -29.64 5.66
C VAL A 398 20.40 -28.64 5.84
N VAL A 399 21.61 -29.15 6.05
CA VAL A 399 22.84 -28.35 6.02
C VAL A 399 23.66 -28.79 4.81
N GLY A 400 23.86 -27.87 3.87
CA GLY A 400 24.51 -28.10 2.59
C GLY A 400 26.01 -28.37 2.68
N TRP A 401 26.63 -28.49 1.51
CA TRP A 401 28.09 -28.53 1.36
C TRP A 401 28.52 -27.33 0.53
N THR A 402 29.83 -27.00 0.51
CA THR A 402 30.36 -25.83 -0.21
C THR A 402 30.40 -26.01 -1.76
N GLY A 403 29.56 -26.88 -2.30
CA GLY A 403 29.48 -27.19 -3.72
C GLY A 403 28.03 -27.13 -4.18
N PRO A 404 27.78 -27.04 -5.49
CA PRO A 404 26.44 -26.73 -5.99
C PRO A 404 25.42 -27.79 -5.63
N ASN A 405 24.33 -27.33 -5.05
CA ASN A 405 23.21 -28.10 -4.54
C ASN A 405 21.89 -27.64 -5.19
N ARG A 406 20.90 -28.54 -5.15
CA ARG A 406 19.52 -28.25 -5.52
C ARG A 406 18.60 -28.64 -4.38
N TYR A 407 17.73 -27.71 -3.99
CA TYR A 407 16.77 -27.86 -2.89
C TYR A 407 15.33 -27.67 -3.37
N ASP A 408 14.49 -28.67 -3.16
CA ASP A 408 13.03 -28.56 -3.31
C ASP A 408 12.39 -28.16 -1.97
N MET A 409 12.21 -26.86 -1.80
CA MET A 409 11.63 -26.21 -0.62
C MET A 409 10.13 -26.51 -0.44
N ALA A 410 9.48 -27.23 -1.38
CA ALA A 410 8.16 -27.81 -1.11
C ALA A 410 8.24 -29.00 -0.14
N ARG A 411 9.40 -29.66 -0.06
CA ARG A 411 9.63 -30.88 0.75
C ARG A 411 10.58 -30.65 1.93
N ILE A 412 11.26 -29.51 1.98
CA ILE A 412 12.22 -29.12 3.01
C ILE A 412 11.65 -27.92 3.77
N ALA A 413 11.81 -27.91 5.09
CA ALA A 413 11.36 -26.82 5.95
C ALA A 413 12.42 -25.72 6.03
N GLY A 414 13.69 -26.09 6.19
CA GLY A 414 14.79 -25.15 6.31
C GLY A 414 16.10 -25.64 5.70
N VAL A 415 16.88 -24.71 5.15
CA VAL A 415 18.23 -24.96 4.64
C VAL A 415 19.21 -23.99 5.29
N LEU A 416 20.40 -24.48 5.63
CA LEU A 416 21.58 -23.66 5.88
C LEU A 416 22.66 -24.13 4.92
N ASP A 417 23.02 -23.31 3.94
CA ASP A 417 24.02 -23.67 2.95
C ASP A 417 25.31 -22.87 3.17
N PRO A 418 26.46 -23.53 3.32
CA PRO A 418 27.73 -22.84 3.49
C PRO A 418 28.33 -22.27 2.19
N GLY A 419 27.81 -22.68 1.03
CA GLY A 419 27.95 -21.99 -0.23
C GLY A 419 28.04 -22.88 -1.47
N GLY A 420 28.15 -22.27 -2.64
CA GLY A 420 28.04 -22.96 -3.92
C GLY A 420 27.09 -22.17 -4.82
N ASP A 421 27.07 -22.44 -6.12
CA ASP A 421 26.04 -21.83 -6.99
C ASP A 421 24.81 -22.75 -6.97
N ASP A 422 23.85 -22.45 -6.12
CA ASP A 422 22.75 -23.31 -5.72
C ASP A 422 21.41 -23.00 -6.42
N LEU A 423 20.53 -24.00 -6.42
CA LEU A 423 19.16 -23.87 -6.92
C LEU A 423 18.15 -24.17 -5.81
N TYR A 424 17.48 -23.12 -5.34
CA TYR A 424 16.35 -23.21 -4.41
C TYR A 424 15.04 -23.12 -5.18
N GLU A 425 14.29 -24.21 -5.27
CA GLU A 425 13.00 -24.22 -5.97
C GLU A 425 11.87 -24.80 -5.12
N ALA A 426 10.64 -24.71 -5.60
CA ALA A 426 9.53 -25.43 -5.00
C ALA A 426 8.65 -26.09 -6.05
N SER A 427 8.51 -27.41 -5.94
CA SER A 427 7.72 -28.21 -6.88
C SER A 427 6.20 -28.11 -6.67
N GLY A 428 5.74 -27.37 -5.66
CA GLY A 428 4.32 -27.21 -5.34
C GLY A 428 4.03 -26.11 -4.31
N PRO A 429 2.74 -25.89 -3.96
CA PRO A 429 2.34 -24.86 -3.02
C PRO A 429 2.88 -25.12 -1.61
N ARG A 430 3.26 -24.04 -0.94
CA ARG A 430 3.89 -24.02 0.38
C ARG A 430 2.99 -23.22 1.33
N LEU A 431 2.61 -23.88 2.42
CA LEU A 431 1.92 -23.28 3.56
C LEU A 431 2.79 -23.45 4.81
N GLY A 432 2.64 -22.55 5.78
CA GLY A 432 3.40 -22.58 7.02
C GLY A 432 4.79 -21.93 6.89
N VAL A 433 5.76 -22.45 7.64
CA VAL A 433 7.07 -21.79 7.78
C VAL A 433 8.14 -22.32 6.81
N ARG A 434 9.00 -21.45 6.28
CA ARG A 434 10.17 -21.81 5.47
C ARG A 434 11.37 -20.91 5.82
N GLY A 435 12.56 -21.49 5.81
CA GLY A 435 13.81 -20.79 6.10
C GLY A 435 14.94 -21.15 5.14
N ILE A 436 15.71 -20.16 4.70
CA ILE A 436 16.99 -20.36 4.02
C ILE A 436 18.00 -19.42 4.67
N VAL A 437 19.18 -19.95 4.99
CA VAL A 437 20.36 -19.16 5.35
C VAL A 437 21.47 -19.59 4.39
N ASP A 438 21.76 -18.76 3.40
CA ASP A 438 22.85 -18.99 2.45
C ASP A 438 24.06 -18.14 2.87
N LEU A 439 25.27 -18.69 2.82
CA LEU A 439 26.47 -17.97 3.23
C LEU A 439 27.30 -17.41 2.08
N ALA A 440 27.18 -17.96 0.86
CA ALA A 440 27.95 -17.57 -0.31
C ALA A 440 27.51 -18.34 -1.56
N GLY A 441 27.20 -17.65 -2.66
CA GLY A 441 26.87 -18.35 -3.89
C GLY A 441 26.74 -17.43 -5.08
N ASN A 442 26.26 -17.93 -6.20
CA ASN A 442 25.49 -17.12 -7.14
C ASN A 442 24.26 -17.97 -7.46
N ASP A 443 23.24 -17.76 -6.67
CA ASP A 443 22.15 -18.68 -6.47
C ASP A 443 20.93 -18.30 -7.27
N VAL A 444 20.09 -19.31 -7.51
CA VAL A 444 18.82 -19.13 -8.17
C VAL A 444 17.71 -19.62 -7.26
N TYR A 445 16.86 -18.68 -6.87
CA TYR A 445 15.66 -18.92 -6.10
C TYR A 445 14.44 -18.86 -7.02
N ARG A 446 13.75 -20.00 -7.23
CA ARG A 446 12.65 -20.10 -8.20
C ARG A 446 11.31 -20.54 -7.60
N GLY A 447 10.27 -19.86 -8.06
CA GLY A 447 8.88 -20.12 -7.75
C GLY A 447 8.09 -20.98 -8.74
N THR A 448 6.86 -21.25 -8.34
CA THR A 448 5.75 -21.66 -9.21
C THR A 448 4.99 -20.41 -9.71
N ASP A 449 3.96 -20.61 -10.52
CA ASP A 449 3.08 -19.52 -10.99
C ASP A 449 2.27 -18.85 -9.87
N ASP A 450 2.02 -19.56 -8.75
CA ASP A 450 1.16 -19.11 -7.65
C ASP A 450 1.94 -18.62 -6.42
N GLN A 451 3.20 -19.05 -6.27
CA GLN A 451 4.05 -18.72 -5.13
C GLN A 451 5.53 -18.83 -5.52
N GLY A 452 6.34 -17.86 -5.11
CA GLY A 452 7.78 -17.83 -5.36
C GLY A 452 8.69 -17.85 -4.13
N PRO A 453 9.96 -17.47 -4.29
CA PRO A 453 10.88 -17.38 -3.17
C PRO A 453 10.40 -16.32 -2.18
N GLY A 454 10.64 -16.54 -0.88
CA GLY A 454 10.15 -15.63 0.17
C GLY A 454 8.62 -15.59 0.32
N ALA A 455 7.86 -16.50 -0.29
CA ALA A 455 6.39 -16.48 -0.20
C ALA A 455 5.89 -16.98 1.16
N ALA A 456 5.10 -16.17 1.87
CA ALA A 456 4.46 -16.53 3.12
C ALA A 456 2.92 -16.50 3.00
N LEU A 457 2.32 -17.63 2.60
CA LEU A 457 0.88 -17.82 2.60
C LEU A 457 0.45 -18.63 3.84
N LEU A 458 -0.35 -18.03 4.72
CA LEU A 458 -0.76 -18.65 6.00
C LEU A 458 0.47 -19.15 6.80
N GLY A 459 1.52 -18.32 6.86
CA GLY A 459 2.88 -18.80 7.12
C GLY A 459 3.90 -17.72 7.47
N PHE A 460 5.14 -18.16 7.61
CA PHE A 460 6.31 -17.29 7.79
C PHE A 460 7.41 -17.71 6.81
N SER A 461 8.05 -16.75 6.14
CA SER A 461 9.21 -17.03 5.29
C SER A 461 10.39 -16.18 5.75
N TYR A 462 11.56 -16.82 5.82
CA TYR A 462 12.83 -16.18 6.17
C TYR A 462 13.90 -16.59 5.17
N ILE A 463 14.52 -15.62 4.52
CA ILE A 463 15.73 -15.82 3.70
C ILE A 463 16.77 -14.83 4.23
N ASP A 464 17.93 -15.33 4.63
CA ASP A 464 19.16 -14.57 4.97
C ASP A 464 20.24 -15.04 3.99
N ASP A 465 20.33 -14.36 2.84
CA ASP A 465 21.44 -14.51 1.90
C ASP A 465 22.57 -13.56 2.32
N ARG A 466 23.81 -14.02 2.27
CA ARG A 466 24.94 -13.26 2.82
C ARG A 466 25.92 -12.75 1.79
N ALA A 467 25.94 -13.33 0.59
CA ALA A 467 26.88 -12.98 -0.45
C ALA A 467 26.55 -13.73 -1.73
N GLY A 468 26.50 -13.01 -2.84
CA GLY A 468 26.45 -13.62 -4.16
C GLY A 468 26.07 -12.63 -5.23
N ASP A 469 25.92 -13.06 -6.47
CA ASP A 469 25.13 -12.31 -7.46
C ASP A 469 23.90 -13.19 -7.75
N ASP A 470 22.82 -12.97 -7.01
CA ASP A 470 21.70 -13.88 -6.82
C ASP A 470 20.46 -13.51 -7.64
N ARG A 471 19.58 -14.49 -7.82
CA ARG A 471 18.35 -14.32 -8.62
C ARG A 471 17.13 -14.85 -7.89
N TYR A 472 16.20 -13.94 -7.57
CA TYR A 472 14.92 -14.26 -6.93
C TYR A 472 13.77 -14.17 -7.93
N GLU A 473 13.33 -15.32 -8.47
CA GLU A 473 12.38 -15.38 -9.60
C GLU A 473 11.05 -16.04 -9.22
N GLY A 474 9.93 -15.33 -9.44
CA GLY A 474 8.59 -15.88 -9.32
C GLY A 474 7.52 -15.09 -10.07
N ALA A 475 6.27 -15.54 -9.98
CA ALA A 475 5.14 -14.88 -10.63
C ALA A 475 4.23 -14.19 -9.61
N LEU A 476 3.31 -14.94 -9.01
CA LEU A 476 2.45 -14.45 -7.93
C LEU A 476 3.11 -14.70 -6.58
N LEU A 477 2.94 -13.78 -5.62
CA LEU A 477 3.36 -13.96 -4.23
C LEU A 477 4.80 -14.45 -4.14
N SER A 478 5.75 -13.61 -4.58
CA SER A 478 7.15 -14.01 -4.81
C SER A 478 8.14 -12.90 -4.48
N ALA A 479 9.43 -13.25 -4.38
CA ALA A 479 10.51 -12.35 -3.98
C ALA A 479 10.16 -11.59 -2.68
N GLY A 480 9.90 -12.34 -1.61
CA GLY A 480 9.56 -11.74 -0.30
C GLY A 480 8.14 -11.14 -0.29
N ALA A 481 7.11 -11.98 -0.34
CA ALA A 481 5.70 -11.54 -0.36
C ALA A 481 4.84 -12.35 0.61
N ALA A 482 3.76 -11.77 1.15
CA ALA A 482 2.98 -12.41 2.20
C ALA A 482 1.46 -12.21 2.07
N MET A 483 0.70 -13.24 2.43
CA MET A 483 -0.73 -13.13 2.67
C MET A 483 -1.14 -13.97 3.88
N PHE A 484 -1.78 -13.34 4.87
CA PHE A 484 -2.02 -13.98 6.18
C PHE A 484 -0.74 -14.55 6.80
N GLY A 485 0.37 -13.84 6.62
CA GLY A 485 1.70 -14.32 6.96
C GLY A 485 2.70 -13.18 7.08
N THR A 486 3.93 -13.57 7.39
CA THR A 486 5.08 -12.67 7.47
C THR A 486 6.22 -13.15 6.60
N SER A 487 6.88 -12.24 5.89
CA SER A 487 8.05 -12.57 5.07
C SER A 487 9.18 -11.57 5.30
N LEU A 488 10.39 -12.09 5.47
CA LEU A 488 11.64 -11.34 5.44
C LEU A 488 12.57 -12.02 4.44
N LEU A 489 12.92 -11.29 3.38
CA LEU A 489 14.01 -11.62 2.48
C LEU A 489 15.10 -10.58 2.75
N LEU A 490 16.23 -11.03 3.26
CA LEU A 490 17.40 -10.22 3.54
C LEU A 490 18.54 -10.72 2.65
N ASP A 491 18.89 -9.91 1.67
CA ASP A 491 20.15 -10.01 0.95
C ASP A 491 21.15 -9.03 1.59
N ARG A 492 22.42 -9.42 1.68
CA ARG A 492 23.44 -8.62 2.39
C ARG A 492 24.51 -8.07 1.47
N ALA A 493 24.69 -8.64 0.29
CA ALA A 493 25.75 -8.23 -0.61
C ALA A 493 25.61 -8.94 -1.94
N GLY A 494 25.60 -8.16 -3.03
CA GLY A 494 25.62 -8.76 -4.34
C GLY A 494 25.44 -7.77 -5.46
N ASN A 495 25.08 -8.27 -6.63
CA ASN A 495 24.39 -7.49 -7.65
C ASN A 495 23.24 -8.35 -8.13
N ASP A 496 22.09 -8.14 -7.52
CA ASP A 496 21.02 -9.11 -7.43
C ASP A 496 19.88 -8.75 -8.36
N VAL A 497 19.11 -9.79 -8.70
CA VAL A 497 17.96 -9.65 -9.59
C VAL A 497 16.72 -10.23 -8.97
N TYR A 498 15.77 -9.36 -8.65
CA TYR A 498 14.46 -9.68 -8.10
C TYR A 498 13.42 -9.58 -9.21
N VAL A 499 12.80 -10.71 -9.57
CA VAL A 499 11.79 -10.77 -10.63
C VAL A 499 10.48 -11.33 -10.09
N GLY A 500 9.43 -10.51 -10.19
CA GLY A 500 8.07 -10.85 -9.82
C GLY A 500 7.04 -10.38 -10.86
N ARG A 501 5.79 -10.81 -10.73
CA ARG A 501 4.69 -10.35 -11.61
C ARG A 501 3.58 -9.67 -10.83
N GLU A 502 2.98 -10.37 -9.88
CA GLU A 502 1.83 -9.89 -9.12
C GLU A 502 2.07 -10.11 -7.64
N TRP A 503 1.83 -9.10 -6.81
CA TRP A 503 2.04 -9.22 -5.35
C TRP A 503 3.42 -9.78 -5.02
N SER A 504 4.46 -9.10 -5.46
CA SER A 504 5.86 -9.57 -5.34
C SER A 504 6.83 -8.46 -4.99
N VAL A 505 8.05 -8.81 -4.57
CA VAL A 505 9.07 -7.83 -4.17
C VAL A 505 8.55 -6.94 -3.04
N GLY A 506 8.41 -7.52 -1.84
CA GLY A 506 7.97 -6.77 -0.66
C GLY A 506 6.49 -6.41 -0.67
N ALA A 507 5.60 -7.30 -1.15
CA ALA A 507 4.16 -7.05 -1.21
C ALA A 507 3.37 -7.89 -0.19
N ALA A 508 2.39 -7.29 0.50
CA ALA A 508 1.64 -7.97 1.55
C ALA A 508 0.13 -7.67 1.57
N MET A 509 -0.67 -8.65 1.98
CA MET A 509 -2.10 -8.50 2.29
C MET A 509 -2.45 -9.25 3.59
N TYR A 510 -3.10 -8.57 4.55
CA TYR A 510 -3.40 -9.14 5.87
C TYR A 510 -2.15 -9.75 6.56
N GLY A 511 -1.00 -9.08 6.44
CA GLY A 511 0.31 -9.57 6.88
C GLY A 511 1.41 -8.55 6.60
N ALA A 512 2.68 -8.96 6.73
CA ALA A 512 3.81 -8.10 6.40
C ALA A 512 4.82 -8.81 5.49
N ALA A 513 5.40 -8.11 4.53
CA ALA A 513 6.44 -8.65 3.65
C ALA A 513 7.50 -7.60 3.40
N ILE A 514 8.75 -7.94 3.69
CA ILE A 514 9.86 -7.01 3.72
C ILE A 514 11.02 -7.63 2.93
N VAL A 515 11.47 -6.90 1.91
CA VAL A 515 12.71 -7.17 1.18
C VAL A 515 13.73 -6.13 1.62
N MET A 516 14.91 -6.59 1.99
CA MET A 516 16.04 -5.76 2.38
C MET A 516 17.24 -6.19 1.56
N ASP A 517 17.78 -5.25 0.79
CA ASP A 517 19.09 -5.36 0.18
C ASP A 517 20.04 -4.39 0.91
N LEU A 518 21.27 -4.83 1.19
CA LEU A 518 22.22 -4.05 1.96
C LEU A 518 23.37 -3.49 1.13
N ALA A 519 23.58 -3.98 -0.09
CA ALA A 519 24.63 -3.49 -0.99
C ALA A 519 24.55 -4.18 -2.36
N GLY A 520 24.58 -3.38 -3.43
CA GLY A 520 24.78 -3.92 -4.77
C GLY A 520 24.56 -2.88 -5.84
N ASP A 521 24.58 -3.29 -7.11
CA ASP A 521 23.91 -2.55 -8.19
C ASP A 521 22.77 -3.46 -8.68
N ASP A 522 21.58 -3.26 -8.13
CA ASP A 522 20.50 -4.24 -8.11
C ASP A 522 19.39 -3.95 -9.12
N ARG A 523 18.59 -4.98 -9.39
CA ARG A 523 17.45 -4.89 -10.30
C ARG A 523 16.20 -5.49 -9.71
N TYR A 524 15.19 -4.65 -9.59
CA TYR A 524 13.84 -5.00 -9.17
C TYR A 524 12.91 -4.92 -10.36
N GLU A 525 12.33 -6.04 -10.78
CA GLU A 525 11.43 -6.12 -11.92
C GLU A 525 10.07 -6.71 -11.51
N GLY A 526 9.03 -5.89 -11.64
CA GLY A 526 7.63 -6.25 -11.37
C GLY A 526 6.69 -5.97 -12.55
N MET A 527 5.43 -6.40 -12.42
CA MET A 527 4.36 -6.04 -13.37
C MET A 527 3.25 -5.23 -12.69
N LEU A 528 2.62 -5.78 -11.66
CA LEU A 528 1.46 -5.18 -10.99
C LEU A 528 1.52 -5.46 -9.48
N LEU A 529 1.28 -4.46 -8.63
CA LEU A 529 1.30 -4.61 -7.16
C LEU A 529 2.63 -5.21 -6.68
N CYS A 530 3.74 -4.62 -7.10
CA CYS A 530 5.11 -5.04 -6.78
C CYS A 530 5.92 -3.91 -6.14
N GLU A 531 7.09 -4.23 -5.59
CA GLU A 531 8.08 -3.26 -5.09
C GLU A 531 7.50 -2.44 -3.93
N GLY A 532 7.35 -3.07 -2.76
CA GLY A 532 6.95 -2.39 -1.52
C GLY A 532 5.45 -2.05 -1.43
N VAL A 533 4.57 -3.04 -1.59
CA VAL A 533 3.10 -2.81 -1.70
C VAL A 533 2.31 -3.29 -0.48
N GLY A 534 1.53 -2.38 0.10
CA GLY A 534 0.62 -2.65 1.21
C GLY A 534 -0.83 -2.82 0.77
N GLY A 535 -1.29 -4.06 0.62
CA GLY A 535 -2.70 -4.41 0.41
C GLY A 535 -3.56 -4.24 1.68
N PRO A 536 -4.84 -4.64 1.66
CA PRO A 536 -5.71 -4.56 2.84
C PRO A 536 -5.08 -5.05 4.14
N ARG A 537 -5.01 -4.18 5.17
CA ARG A 537 -4.35 -4.46 6.46
C ARG A 537 -2.93 -5.07 6.30
N GLY A 538 -2.25 -4.72 5.21
CA GLY A 538 -0.94 -5.24 4.86
C GLY A 538 0.14 -4.18 5.00
N PHE A 539 1.36 -4.61 5.31
CA PHE A 539 2.56 -3.78 5.22
C PHE A 539 3.55 -4.42 4.25
N GLY A 540 3.80 -3.75 3.13
CA GLY A 540 4.81 -4.18 2.16
C GLY A 540 5.96 -3.19 2.14
N ALA A 541 7.20 -3.69 2.21
CA ALA A 541 8.40 -2.87 2.14
C ALA A 541 9.46 -3.46 1.21
N LEU A 542 10.08 -2.59 0.43
CA LEU A 542 11.36 -2.80 -0.22
C LEU A 542 12.32 -1.74 0.32
N VAL A 543 13.43 -2.17 0.91
CA VAL A 543 14.47 -1.28 1.45
C VAL A 543 15.79 -1.64 0.80
N ASP A 544 16.37 -0.69 0.09
CA ASP A 544 17.72 -0.79 -0.44
C ASP A 544 18.63 0.16 0.33
N ALA A 545 19.83 -0.30 0.69
CA ALA A 545 20.74 0.48 1.52
C ALA A 545 21.78 1.27 0.73
N ALA A 546 22.12 0.83 -0.49
CA ALA A 546 23.12 1.46 -1.34
C ALA A 546 23.22 0.76 -2.68
N GLY A 547 23.30 1.53 -3.75
CA GLY A 547 23.64 0.97 -5.05
C GLY A 547 23.54 1.93 -6.20
N ARG A 548 23.47 1.39 -7.41
CA ARG A 548 22.89 2.12 -8.54
C ARG A 548 21.81 1.23 -9.13
N ASP A 549 20.59 1.48 -8.71
CA ASP A 549 19.55 0.50 -8.77
C ASP A 549 18.52 0.81 -9.85
N LEU A 550 17.90 -0.27 -10.35
CA LEU A 550 16.83 -0.19 -11.32
C LEU A 550 15.56 -0.80 -10.72
N TYR A 551 14.55 0.04 -10.54
CA TYR A 551 13.22 -0.34 -10.13
C TYR A 551 12.28 -0.26 -11.34
N ARG A 552 11.76 -1.39 -11.80
CA ARG A 552 10.95 -1.46 -13.03
C ARG A 552 9.63 -2.21 -12.82
N ALA A 553 8.54 -1.46 -12.80
CA ALA A 553 7.17 -1.97 -12.80
C ALA A 553 6.35 -1.37 -13.95
N ASN A 554 6.74 -1.62 -15.20
CA ASN A 554 6.19 -0.97 -16.38
C ASN A 554 5.57 -1.94 -17.41
N GLY A 555 4.89 -3.00 -16.96
CA GLY A 555 4.05 -3.84 -17.81
C GLY A 555 4.29 -5.34 -17.69
N PRO A 556 3.60 -6.18 -18.51
CA PRO A 556 2.83 -5.83 -19.70
C PRO A 556 1.33 -5.54 -19.49
N GLN A 557 0.83 -5.43 -18.24
CA GLN A 557 -0.59 -5.14 -17.99
C GLN A 557 -1.01 -3.81 -18.64
N PRO A 558 -1.98 -3.78 -19.57
CA PRO A 558 -2.35 -2.54 -20.27
C PRO A 558 -2.91 -1.47 -19.35
N SER A 559 -2.74 -0.19 -19.72
CA SER A 559 -3.32 0.97 -19.05
C SER A 559 -4.80 0.79 -18.67
N ALA A 560 -5.13 1.13 -17.43
CA ALA A 560 -6.48 1.19 -16.89
C ALA A 560 -7.37 2.17 -17.66
N TYR A 561 -6.74 3.15 -18.32
CA TYR A 561 -7.37 4.20 -19.10
C TYR A 561 -7.30 3.97 -20.62
N GLY A 562 -6.76 2.82 -21.05
CA GLY A 562 -6.62 2.48 -22.47
C GLY A 562 -5.58 3.34 -23.21
N THR A 563 -4.64 3.96 -22.50
CA THR A 563 -3.57 4.77 -23.09
C THR A 563 -2.56 3.84 -23.80
N PRO A 564 -2.30 4.02 -25.11
CA PRO A 564 -1.36 3.16 -25.83
C PRO A 564 0.06 3.23 -25.28
N ALA A 565 0.74 2.08 -25.20
CA ALA A 565 2.11 1.94 -24.69
C ALA A 565 2.33 2.39 -23.23
N VAL A 566 1.24 2.51 -22.48
CA VAL A 566 1.24 2.73 -21.03
C VAL A 566 0.69 1.47 -20.36
N PHE A 567 1.23 1.16 -19.20
CA PHE A 567 0.91 -0.03 -18.44
C PHE A 567 0.33 0.34 -17.09
N GLU A 568 -0.47 -0.52 -16.51
CA GLU A 568 -1.01 -0.41 -15.16
C GLU A 568 -0.10 -1.15 -14.19
N SER A 569 0.32 -0.49 -13.09
CA SER A 569 1.35 -1.04 -12.20
C SER A 569 0.99 -1.10 -10.72
N PHE A 570 0.36 -0.11 -10.10
CA PHE A 570 0.07 -0.15 -8.64
C PHE A 570 1.29 -0.54 -7.76
N SER A 571 2.48 -0.07 -8.12
CA SER A 571 3.77 -0.57 -7.62
C SER A 571 4.68 0.55 -7.14
N GLN A 572 5.81 0.23 -6.52
CA GLN A 572 6.79 1.20 -5.99
C GLN A 572 6.22 1.99 -4.81
N GLY A 573 6.16 1.36 -3.64
CA GLY A 573 5.74 2.00 -2.40
C GLY A 573 4.24 2.28 -2.31
N VAL A 574 3.40 1.48 -2.98
CA VAL A 574 1.96 1.78 -3.10
C VAL A 574 1.13 1.16 -1.98
N GLY A 575 0.21 1.96 -1.42
CA GLY A 575 -0.87 1.49 -0.57
C GLY A 575 -2.14 1.16 -1.38
N PHE A 576 -2.74 -0.01 -1.17
CA PHE A 576 -3.89 -0.47 -1.95
C PHE A 576 -5.01 -1.08 -1.09
N GLY A 577 -6.25 -0.62 -1.32
CA GLY A 577 -7.48 -1.18 -0.76
C GLY A 577 -8.51 -1.58 -1.82
N TYR A 578 -9.34 -2.57 -1.49
CA TYR A 578 -10.47 -2.96 -2.34
C TYR A 578 -11.65 -2.02 -2.09
N ARG A 579 -11.79 -1.01 -2.96
CA ARG A 579 -12.87 -0.02 -2.87
C ARG A 579 -14.24 -0.67 -2.68
N GLN A 580 -14.96 -0.25 -1.63
CA GLN A 580 -16.26 -0.78 -1.15
C GLN A 580 -16.19 -2.06 -0.29
N TYR A 581 -15.03 -2.70 -0.16
CA TYR A 581 -14.91 -4.02 0.48
C TYR A 581 -13.89 -4.08 1.61
N ALA A 582 -12.72 -3.48 1.44
CA ALA A 582 -11.68 -3.47 2.46
C ALA A 582 -10.80 -2.23 2.37
N ALA A 583 -10.60 -1.55 3.50
CA ALA A 583 -9.55 -0.54 3.64
C ALA A 583 -8.17 -1.14 3.31
N GLY A 584 -7.29 -0.32 2.75
CA GLY A 584 -5.98 -0.75 2.29
C GLY A 584 -4.93 -0.90 3.40
N GLY A 585 -3.67 -0.84 2.99
CA GLY A 585 -2.51 -1.00 3.86
C GLY A 585 -1.50 0.13 3.70
N ILE A 586 -0.26 -0.17 4.06
CA ILE A 586 0.88 0.73 3.97
C ILE A 586 1.94 0.12 3.07
N GLY A 587 2.28 0.80 1.97
CA GLY A 587 3.40 0.45 1.10
C GLY A 587 4.60 1.37 1.35
N LEU A 588 5.80 0.81 1.30
CA LEU A 588 7.07 1.55 1.36
C LEU A 588 8.05 1.01 0.33
N LEU A 589 8.59 1.91 -0.49
CA LEU A 589 9.87 1.71 -1.16
C LEU A 589 10.83 2.74 -0.56
N SER A 590 11.97 2.29 -0.04
CA SER A 590 12.99 3.17 0.54
C SER A 590 14.36 2.81 0.01
N ASP A 591 14.89 3.64 -0.89
CA ASP A 591 16.30 3.65 -1.21
C ASP A 591 17.01 4.64 -0.26
N LEU A 592 18.25 4.36 0.11
CA LEU A 592 19.03 5.19 1.03
C LEU A 592 20.20 5.90 0.35
N ALA A 593 20.65 5.46 -0.83
CA ALA A 593 21.73 6.09 -1.58
C ALA A 593 21.92 5.45 -2.96
N GLY A 594 22.07 6.26 -4.01
CA GLY A 594 22.47 5.74 -5.30
C GLY A 594 22.45 6.76 -6.43
N ASP A 595 22.30 6.31 -7.67
CA ASP A 595 21.98 7.17 -8.82
C ASP A 595 20.90 6.42 -9.62
N ASP A 596 19.68 6.41 -9.09
CA ASP A 596 18.73 5.33 -9.29
C ASP A 596 17.70 5.64 -10.38
N ARG A 597 17.05 4.57 -10.85
CA ARG A 597 16.02 4.67 -11.89
C ARG A 597 14.75 3.97 -11.47
N TYR A 598 13.71 4.76 -11.31
CA TYR A 598 12.35 4.31 -11.03
C TYR A 598 11.50 4.37 -12.30
N GLU A 599 11.18 3.22 -12.89
CA GLU A 599 10.42 3.10 -14.14
C GLU A 599 9.09 2.38 -13.93
N ALA A 600 7.98 3.12 -13.83
CA ALA A 600 6.67 2.52 -13.56
C ALA A 600 5.54 2.98 -14.50
N GLY A 601 4.49 2.16 -14.52
CA GLY A 601 3.22 2.41 -15.19
C GLY A 601 2.33 3.42 -14.46
N GLU A 602 1.02 3.22 -14.57
CA GLU A 602 -0.02 3.97 -13.88
C GLU A 602 -0.17 3.50 -12.45
N PHE A 603 -0.48 4.44 -11.55
CA PHE A 603 -0.60 4.20 -10.11
C PHE A 603 0.72 3.68 -9.53
N ALA A 604 1.73 4.53 -9.39
CA ALA A 604 3.01 4.12 -8.84
C ALA A 604 3.71 5.21 -8.02
N GLN A 605 4.86 4.87 -7.46
CA GLN A 605 5.85 5.79 -6.89
C GLN A 605 5.30 6.57 -5.69
N GLY A 606 5.11 5.87 -4.57
CA GLY A 606 4.71 6.47 -3.30
C GLY A 606 3.27 6.96 -3.30
N GLY A 607 2.39 6.24 -4.01
CA GLY A 607 0.99 6.63 -4.13
C GLY A 607 0.02 5.66 -3.46
N ALA A 608 -1.26 6.04 -3.37
CA ALA A 608 -2.23 5.16 -2.73
C ALA A 608 -3.64 5.20 -3.31
N TYR A 609 -4.35 4.08 -3.11
CA TYR A 609 -5.72 3.86 -3.56
C TYR A 609 -6.57 3.24 -2.44
N TYR A 610 -7.65 3.92 -2.06
CA TYR A 610 -8.68 3.49 -1.09
C TYR A 610 -8.24 3.11 0.34
N HIS A 611 -8.38 4.07 1.26
CA HIS A 611 -8.06 3.97 2.69
C HIS A 611 -6.69 3.34 2.94
N ALA A 612 -5.68 3.82 2.21
CA ALA A 612 -4.31 3.32 2.24
C ALA A 612 -3.31 4.47 2.29
N LEU A 613 -2.07 4.14 2.66
CA LEU A 613 -0.91 5.04 2.64
C LEU A 613 0.18 4.41 1.77
N GLY A 614 0.75 5.19 0.85
CA GLY A 614 1.93 4.79 0.07
C GLY A 614 3.05 5.79 0.25
N VAL A 615 4.27 5.27 0.37
CA VAL A 615 5.49 6.06 0.55
C VAL A 615 6.59 5.54 -0.38
N LEU A 616 7.17 6.44 -1.16
CA LEU A 616 8.47 6.23 -1.80
C LEU A 616 9.45 7.21 -1.16
N HIS A 617 10.60 6.70 -0.74
CA HIS A 617 11.70 7.47 -0.18
C HIS A 617 12.98 7.19 -0.97
N ASP A 618 13.69 8.25 -1.31
CA ASP A 618 15.08 8.21 -1.75
C ASP A 618 15.92 9.10 -0.84
N GLY A 619 17.06 8.56 -0.40
CA GLY A 619 17.94 9.20 0.57
C GLY A 619 19.04 10.07 -0.03
N ALA A 620 19.45 9.81 -1.27
CA ALA A 620 20.46 10.59 -1.97
C ALA A 620 20.71 10.04 -3.36
N GLY A 621 20.91 10.93 -4.33
CA GLY A 621 21.43 10.48 -5.61
C GLY A 621 21.38 11.50 -6.72
N ARG A 622 21.37 11.00 -7.95
CA ARG A 622 20.86 11.75 -9.10
C ARG A 622 19.91 10.83 -9.81
N ASP A 623 18.64 11.02 -9.53
CA ASP A 623 17.67 9.98 -9.72
C ASP A 623 16.70 10.33 -10.85
N LEU A 624 16.20 9.27 -11.48
CA LEU A 624 15.19 9.39 -12.53
C LEU A 624 13.91 8.71 -12.09
N TYR A 625 12.87 9.53 -11.89
CA TYR A 625 11.52 9.07 -11.64
C TYR A 625 10.71 9.13 -12.93
N TYR A 626 10.59 7.99 -13.61
CA TYR A 626 9.75 7.82 -14.80
C TYR A 626 8.42 7.15 -14.41
N GLY A 627 7.32 7.88 -14.57
CA GLY A 627 5.96 7.42 -14.26
C GLY A 627 4.93 7.75 -15.33
N ASN A 628 3.70 7.27 -15.14
CA ASN A 628 2.54 7.62 -15.97
C ASN A 628 1.43 8.24 -15.11
N ARG A 629 0.17 8.13 -15.53
CA ARG A 629 -0.97 8.69 -14.80
C ARG A 629 -1.01 8.15 -13.36
N TYR A 630 -1.20 9.01 -12.37
CA TYR A 630 -1.04 8.60 -10.97
C TYR A 630 0.39 8.07 -10.71
N GLY A 631 1.39 8.86 -11.09
CA GLY A 631 2.79 8.61 -10.74
C GLY A 631 3.15 9.23 -9.39
N GLN A 632 4.39 9.66 -9.22
CA GLN A 632 4.98 10.31 -8.04
C GLN A 632 4.00 10.95 -7.02
N GLY A 633 3.89 10.34 -5.83
CA GLY A 633 3.32 10.96 -4.64
C GLY A 633 1.80 11.21 -4.68
N PHE A 634 1.02 10.37 -5.36
CA PHE A 634 -0.40 10.63 -5.59
C PHE A 634 -1.34 10.06 -4.52
N GLY A 635 -2.49 10.71 -4.32
CA GLY A 635 -3.61 10.14 -3.57
C GLY A 635 -4.87 9.96 -4.43
N ALA A 636 -5.48 8.76 -4.42
CA ALA A 636 -6.74 8.51 -5.14
C ALA A 636 -7.80 7.80 -4.27
N HIS A 637 -9.04 8.30 -4.33
CA HIS A 637 -10.21 7.67 -3.70
C HIS A 637 -10.04 7.45 -2.20
N GLN A 638 -9.92 8.53 -1.43
CA GLN A 638 -9.72 8.46 0.02
C GLN A 638 -8.42 7.74 0.39
N ALA A 639 -7.30 8.20 -0.14
CA ALA A 639 -5.98 7.62 0.16
C ALA A 639 -4.92 8.71 0.29
N LEU A 640 -3.74 8.32 0.77
CA LEU A 640 -2.64 9.21 1.10
C LEU A 640 -1.37 8.73 0.37
N GLY A 641 -0.73 9.57 -0.43
CA GLY A 641 0.53 9.22 -1.10
C GLY A 641 1.61 10.26 -0.83
N ALA A 642 2.84 9.79 -0.61
CA ALA A 642 4.03 10.60 -0.45
C ALA A 642 5.20 10.04 -1.28
N LEU A 643 5.84 10.90 -2.06
CA LEU A 643 7.22 10.71 -2.52
C LEU A 643 8.09 11.70 -1.75
N VAL A 644 9.17 11.21 -1.13
CA VAL A 644 10.15 12.01 -0.41
C VAL A 644 11.53 11.76 -0.99
N ASP A 645 12.21 12.80 -1.45
CA ASP A 645 13.59 12.76 -1.92
C ASP A 645 14.43 13.69 -1.03
N GLU A 646 15.49 13.16 -0.42
CA GLU A 646 16.31 13.92 0.53
C GLU A 646 17.39 14.80 -0.13
N SER A 647 17.92 14.41 -1.29
CA SER A 647 18.92 15.20 -2.01
C SER A 647 19.26 14.63 -3.38
N GLY A 648 19.48 15.52 -4.36
CA GLY A 648 20.06 15.12 -5.64
C GLY A 648 20.08 16.23 -6.66
N ASP A 649 20.09 15.89 -7.95
CA ASP A 649 19.77 16.84 -9.04
C ASP A 649 18.80 16.08 -9.96
N ASP A 650 17.55 15.96 -9.55
CA ASP A 650 16.68 14.85 -9.91
C ASP A 650 15.76 15.17 -11.08
N THR A 651 15.30 14.12 -11.74
CA THR A 651 14.39 14.23 -12.87
C THR A 651 13.09 13.50 -12.59
N TYR A 652 12.04 14.26 -12.34
CA TYR A 652 10.68 13.78 -12.21
C TYR A 652 9.95 13.88 -13.54
N TRP A 653 9.65 12.75 -14.15
CA TRP A 653 8.96 12.68 -15.43
C TRP A 653 7.69 11.84 -15.32
N SER A 654 6.56 12.43 -15.66
CA SER A 654 5.31 11.72 -15.92
C SER A 654 4.83 11.97 -17.33
N MET A 655 4.44 10.90 -18.03
CA MET A 655 3.90 11.03 -19.39
C MET A 655 2.57 11.79 -19.42
N THR A 656 1.76 11.68 -18.35
CA THR A 656 0.38 12.18 -18.36
C THR A 656 -0.04 12.80 -17.02
N ALA A 657 -1.34 12.99 -16.83
CA ALA A 657 -1.98 13.69 -15.74
C ALA A 657 -1.88 13.01 -14.36
N ALA A 658 -2.27 13.70 -13.29
CA ALA A 658 -2.42 13.15 -11.94
C ALA A 658 -1.11 12.69 -11.27
N SER A 659 0.00 13.44 -11.42
CA SER A 659 1.32 13.05 -10.88
C SER A 659 1.99 14.20 -10.12
N GLN A 660 3.09 13.92 -9.44
CA GLN A 660 3.92 14.91 -8.72
C GLN A 660 3.13 15.60 -7.59
N GLY A 661 2.74 14.79 -6.60
CA GLY A 661 1.99 15.27 -5.43
C GLY A 661 0.50 15.54 -5.70
N ALA A 662 -0.06 15.02 -6.79
CA ALA A 662 -1.44 15.26 -7.18
C ALA A 662 -2.45 14.44 -6.37
N ALA A 663 -3.67 14.95 -6.23
CA ALA A 663 -4.70 14.28 -5.44
C ALA A 663 -6.10 14.35 -6.07
N TRP A 664 -6.81 13.22 -6.04
CA TRP A 664 -8.17 13.05 -6.56
C TRP A 664 -9.11 12.33 -5.58
N ASP A 665 -10.30 12.90 -5.36
CA ASP A 665 -11.42 12.25 -4.65
C ASP A 665 -11.14 12.04 -3.15
N MET A 666 -11.21 13.12 -2.36
CA MET A 666 -11.02 13.14 -0.90
C MET A 666 -9.71 12.50 -0.43
N SER A 667 -8.63 12.70 -1.19
CA SER A 667 -7.31 12.14 -0.93
C SER A 667 -6.29 13.23 -0.59
N VAL A 668 -5.10 12.80 -0.17
CA VAL A 668 -3.93 13.68 0.02
C VAL A 668 -2.77 13.16 -0.82
N GLY A 669 -2.11 14.04 -1.56
CA GLY A 669 -0.90 13.74 -2.33
C GLY A 669 0.25 14.68 -1.93
N LEU A 670 1.46 14.15 -1.90
CA LEU A 670 2.69 14.84 -1.54
C LEU A 670 3.85 14.38 -2.44
N LEU A 671 4.53 15.33 -3.07
CA LEU A 671 5.92 15.18 -3.49
C LEU A 671 6.72 16.18 -2.65
N PHE A 672 7.74 15.69 -1.95
CA PHE A 672 8.63 16.51 -1.13
C PHE A 672 10.08 16.23 -1.51
N ASP A 673 10.65 17.14 -2.29
CA ASP A 673 12.08 17.19 -2.59
C ASP A 673 12.75 18.14 -1.60
N LEU A 674 13.86 17.73 -0.98
CA LEU A 674 14.51 18.50 0.09
C LEU A 674 15.69 19.34 -0.40
N ALA A 675 16.30 19.04 -1.56
CA ALA A 675 17.44 19.77 -2.09
C ALA A 675 17.84 19.28 -3.48
N GLY A 676 18.11 20.20 -4.40
CA GLY A 676 18.73 19.82 -5.66
C GLY A 676 18.77 20.91 -6.70
N ASN A 677 18.84 20.53 -7.98
CA ASN A 677 18.46 21.40 -9.09
C ASN A 677 17.63 20.54 -10.03
N ASP A 678 16.32 20.60 -9.84
CA ASP A 678 15.44 19.50 -10.17
C ASP A 678 14.57 19.84 -11.37
N SER A 679 14.17 18.80 -12.09
CA SER A 679 13.36 18.94 -13.30
C SER A 679 12.06 18.16 -13.17
N TYR A 680 10.96 18.91 -13.07
CA TYR A 680 9.60 18.38 -12.98
C TYR A 680 8.87 18.49 -14.31
N GLN A 681 8.50 17.36 -14.91
CA GLN A 681 7.72 17.28 -16.14
C GLN A 681 6.47 16.42 -16.00
N ALA A 682 5.28 16.97 -16.29
CA ALA A 682 4.01 16.23 -16.27
C ALA A 682 2.93 16.87 -17.18
N ASP A 683 1.76 16.25 -17.29
CA ASP A 683 0.54 16.88 -17.88
C ASP A 683 -0.44 17.34 -16.77
N GLY A 684 -1.67 17.72 -17.13
CA GLY A 684 -2.63 18.36 -16.22
C GLY A 684 -2.98 17.56 -14.95
N LEU A 685 -3.52 18.23 -13.95
CA LEU A 685 -3.62 17.71 -12.57
C LEU A 685 -2.25 17.24 -12.07
N ALA A 686 -1.25 18.11 -12.07
CA ALA A 686 0.10 17.76 -11.58
C ALA A 686 0.77 18.89 -10.82
N GLN A 687 1.91 18.57 -10.19
CA GLN A 687 2.75 19.52 -9.47
C GLN A 687 1.96 20.18 -8.33
N GLY A 688 1.40 19.37 -7.43
CA GLY A 688 0.60 19.84 -6.29
C GLY A 688 -0.84 20.24 -6.64
N ALA A 689 -1.42 19.73 -7.73
CA ALA A 689 -2.80 20.01 -8.13
C ALA A 689 -3.82 18.99 -7.58
N ALA A 690 -4.95 19.49 -7.07
CA ALA A 690 -6.00 18.69 -6.45
C ALA A 690 -7.37 18.82 -7.16
N ALA A 691 -8.18 17.76 -7.06
CA ALA A 691 -9.56 17.74 -7.55
C ALA A 691 -10.48 16.93 -6.63
N ASN A 692 -11.78 17.26 -6.64
CA ASN A 692 -12.81 16.53 -5.90
C ASN A 692 -12.55 16.45 -4.38
N GLN A 693 -12.45 17.62 -3.74
CA GLN A 693 -12.25 17.77 -2.28
C GLN A 693 -10.96 17.10 -1.78
N ALA A 694 -9.87 17.17 -2.56
CA ALA A 694 -8.58 16.61 -2.20
C ALA A 694 -7.59 17.71 -1.76
N ILE A 695 -6.45 17.30 -1.19
CA ILE A 695 -5.31 18.18 -0.85
C ILE A 695 -4.09 17.67 -1.61
N ALA A 696 -3.41 18.54 -2.34
CA ALA A 696 -2.24 18.19 -3.13
C ALA A 696 -1.09 19.16 -2.84
N MET A 697 0.12 18.61 -2.68
CA MET A 697 1.31 19.36 -2.28
C MET A 697 2.50 18.91 -3.12
N LEU A 698 3.16 19.86 -3.78
CA LEU A 698 4.55 19.72 -4.22
C LEU A 698 5.37 20.72 -3.42
N ILE A 699 6.42 20.23 -2.77
CA ILE A 699 7.33 21.04 -1.98
C ILE A 699 8.74 20.74 -2.46
N ASP A 700 9.45 21.79 -2.81
CA ASP A 700 10.86 21.77 -3.15
C ASP A 700 11.65 22.54 -2.08
N GLY A 701 12.70 21.93 -1.55
CA GLY A 701 13.54 22.48 -0.50
C GLY A 701 14.49 23.59 -0.96
N GLY A 702 14.67 23.71 -2.28
CA GLY A 702 15.39 24.77 -2.98
C GLY A 702 16.41 24.22 -3.98
N GLY A 703 16.76 25.05 -4.97
CA GLY A 703 17.53 24.66 -6.14
C GLY A 703 17.41 25.73 -7.22
N ASP A 704 18.04 25.56 -8.38
CA ASP A 704 17.62 26.29 -9.60
C ASP A 704 16.73 25.36 -10.43
N ASP A 705 15.41 25.39 -10.18
CA ASP A 705 14.51 24.31 -10.58
C ASP A 705 13.70 24.59 -11.84
N ARG A 706 13.18 23.51 -12.43
CA ARG A 706 12.40 23.59 -13.68
C ARG A 706 11.07 22.85 -13.59
N TYR A 707 9.98 23.60 -13.65
CA TYR A 707 8.62 23.09 -13.63
C TYR A 707 7.93 23.21 -15.01
N SER A 708 7.80 22.09 -15.71
CA SER A 708 7.20 21.98 -17.03
C SER A 708 5.92 21.14 -17.04
N ALA A 709 4.75 21.78 -17.13
CA ALA A 709 3.49 21.04 -17.22
C ALA A 709 2.49 21.66 -18.21
N VAL A 710 1.64 20.81 -18.80
CA VAL A 710 0.62 21.22 -19.78
C VAL A 710 -0.77 21.18 -19.17
N GLY A 711 -1.54 22.27 -19.34
CA GLY A 711 -2.92 22.37 -18.89
C GLY A 711 -3.11 23.48 -17.87
N THR A 712 -4.30 23.54 -17.25
CA THR A 712 -4.65 24.58 -16.27
C THR A 712 -4.46 24.12 -14.83
N ALA A 713 -4.78 22.88 -14.51
CA ALA A 713 -4.63 22.31 -13.18
C ALA A 713 -3.18 21.86 -12.94
N VAL A 714 -2.25 22.80 -12.89
CA VAL A 714 -0.82 22.51 -12.73
C VAL A 714 -0.20 23.48 -11.73
N GLN A 715 0.88 23.05 -11.10
CA GLN A 715 1.71 23.88 -10.24
C GLN A 715 0.84 24.43 -9.08
N GLY A 716 0.19 23.62 -8.26
CA GLY A 716 -0.64 24.16 -7.17
C GLY A 716 -1.94 24.88 -7.62
N GLN A 717 -2.35 24.79 -8.90
CA GLN A 717 -3.72 25.12 -9.32
C GLN A 717 -4.59 23.85 -9.35
N GLY A 718 -5.76 23.91 -8.73
CA GLY A 718 -6.70 22.80 -8.66
C GLY A 718 -7.54 22.59 -9.92
N SER A 719 -8.50 21.69 -9.82
CA SER A 719 -9.52 21.42 -10.84
C SER A 719 -10.92 21.27 -10.22
N GLY A 720 -11.89 20.85 -11.02
CA GLY A 720 -13.29 20.72 -10.63
C GLY A 720 -13.52 19.85 -9.39
N ASN A 721 -14.58 20.17 -8.67
CA ASN A 721 -14.92 19.66 -7.34
C ASN A 721 -16.23 18.86 -7.35
N GLY A 722 -16.62 18.33 -8.51
CA GLY A 722 -17.94 17.78 -8.78
C GLY A 722 -18.41 16.62 -7.89
N TYR A 723 -17.50 15.75 -7.42
CA TYR A 723 -17.89 14.48 -6.79
C TYR A 723 -18.62 14.66 -5.47
N HIS A 724 -18.11 15.52 -4.57
CA HIS A 724 -18.68 15.69 -3.23
C HIS A 724 -19.17 17.11 -2.93
N TYR A 725 -19.15 18.01 -3.91
CA TYR A 725 -19.57 19.40 -3.69
C TYR A 725 -21.00 19.51 -3.13
N GLY A 726 -21.92 18.69 -3.63
CA GLY A 726 -23.31 18.70 -3.15
C GLY A 726 -23.47 18.35 -1.67
N LYS A 727 -22.53 17.59 -1.09
CA LYS A 727 -22.53 17.19 0.32
C LYS A 727 -21.66 18.10 1.19
N SER A 728 -20.50 18.50 0.69
CA SER A 728 -19.48 19.23 1.46
C SER A 728 -19.57 20.74 1.32
N SER A 729 -20.00 21.23 0.14
CA SER A 729 -19.79 22.61 -0.30
C SER A 729 -18.33 23.08 -0.13
N ALA A 730 -17.37 22.14 -0.19
CA ALA A 730 -15.94 22.38 -0.04
C ALA A 730 -15.25 22.31 -1.41
N PHE A 731 -14.12 23.00 -1.51
CA PHE A 731 -13.20 22.96 -2.63
C PHE A 731 -11.94 22.20 -2.25
N SER A 732 -11.19 21.74 -3.24
CA SER A 732 -9.86 21.15 -3.06
C SER A 732 -8.85 22.23 -2.69
N TYR A 733 -7.72 21.85 -2.10
CA TYR A 733 -6.61 22.75 -1.81
C TYR A 733 -5.35 22.27 -2.55
N SER A 734 -4.64 23.18 -3.18
CA SER A 734 -3.51 22.86 -4.06
C SER A 734 -2.32 23.75 -3.71
N VAL A 735 -1.15 23.14 -3.52
CA VAL A 735 0.06 23.82 -3.06
C VAL A 735 1.23 23.45 -3.94
N LEU A 736 1.89 24.48 -4.47
CA LEU A 736 3.28 24.42 -4.89
C LEU A 736 4.09 25.33 -3.97
N LEU A 737 5.11 24.81 -3.30
CA LEU A 737 6.02 25.58 -2.47
C LEU A 737 7.45 25.28 -2.89
N ASP A 738 8.09 26.27 -3.48
CA ASP A 738 9.53 26.30 -3.77
C ASP A 738 10.20 27.22 -2.75
N ARG A 739 11.29 26.76 -2.13
CA ARG A 739 11.86 27.39 -0.93
C ARG A 739 13.16 28.15 -1.15
N GLY A 740 13.65 28.23 -2.38
CA GLY A 740 14.85 29.01 -2.67
C GLY A 740 15.40 28.67 -4.02
N GLY A 741 15.75 29.67 -4.81
CA GLY A 741 16.18 29.37 -6.16
C GLY A 741 16.08 30.49 -7.16
N ARG A 742 16.41 30.17 -8.41
CA ARG A 742 15.89 30.89 -9.57
C ARG A 742 15.25 29.92 -10.54
N ASP A 743 13.95 29.78 -10.36
CA ASP A 743 13.21 28.69 -10.99
C ASP A 743 12.55 29.13 -12.28
N TRP A 744 12.22 28.14 -13.10
CA TRP A 744 11.46 28.33 -14.32
C TRP A 744 10.12 27.60 -14.27
N TYR A 745 9.05 28.35 -14.47
CA TYR A 745 7.69 27.80 -14.54
C TYR A 745 7.10 27.94 -15.95
N SER A 746 6.69 26.81 -16.53
CA SER A 746 5.96 26.77 -17.81
C SER A 746 4.65 27.58 -17.83
N SER A 747 4.01 27.79 -16.67
CA SER A 747 2.82 28.65 -16.54
C SER A 747 3.13 30.16 -16.45
N GLY A 748 4.41 30.54 -16.42
CA GLY A 748 4.86 31.93 -16.35
C GLY A 748 4.79 32.55 -14.96
N ARG A 749 4.82 31.73 -13.90
CA ARG A 749 4.89 32.24 -12.52
C ARG A 749 6.19 32.97 -12.26
N PRO A 750 6.15 34.06 -11.48
CA PRO A 750 7.35 34.77 -11.09
C PRO A 750 8.05 34.08 -9.93
N ASN A 751 9.38 34.18 -9.87
CA ASN A 751 10.13 33.93 -8.65
C ASN A 751 9.82 34.99 -7.58
N ASP A 752 10.22 34.72 -6.34
CA ASP A 752 10.15 35.62 -5.19
C ASP A 752 8.72 36.10 -4.88
N ALA A 753 7.72 35.22 -5.06
CA ALA A 753 6.33 35.64 -5.08
C ALA A 753 5.34 34.57 -4.58
N VAL A 754 4.21 35.08 -4.07
CA VAL A 754 3.01 34.27 -3.78
C VAL A 754 1.99 34.53 -4.89
N THR A 755 1.61 33.47 -5.61
CA THR A 755 0.57 33.49 -6.64
C THR A 755 -0.64 32.68 -6.17
N TYR A 756 -1.80 33.32 -6.06
CA TYR A 756 -3.07 32.63 -5.83
C TYR A 756 -3.66 32.18 -7.15
N THR A 757 -4.01 30.90 -7.26
CA THR A 757 -4.39 30.29 -8.53
C THR A 757 -5.83 29.81 -8.55
N GLY A 758 -6.38 29.69 -9.76
CA GLY A 758 -7.76 29.27 -9.99
C GLY A 758 -8.78 30.39 -9.75
N SER A 759 -10.04 30.06 -9.95
CA SER A 759 -11.15 31.02 -9.91
C SER A 759 -12.46 30.37 -9.45
N TYR A 760 -13.32 31.19 -8.85
CA TYR A 760 -14.67 30.76 -8.53
C TYR A 760 -15.55 30.80 -9.78
N ASN A 761 -16.30 29.72 -10.01
CA ASN A 761 -17.25 29.64 -11.12
C ASN A 761 -18.67 29.97 -10.62
N ASP A 762 -19.13 31.20 -10.86
CA ASP A 762 -20.47 31.65 -10.44
C ASP A 762 -21.61 30.86 -11.08
N ALA A 763 -21.42 30.37 -12.31
CA ALA A 763 -22.46 29.66 -13.06
C ALA A 763 -22.59 28.21 -12.60
N ASP A 764 -21.46 27.57 -12.26
CA ASP A 764 -21.43 26.21 -11.76
C ASP A 764 -20.37 26.05 -10.67
N PRO A 765 -20.71 26.35 -9.40
CA PRO A 765 -19.73 26.38 -8.31
C PRO A 765 -18.95 25.08 -8.14
N LYS A 766 -19.54 23.91 -8.43
CA LYS A 766 -18.83 22.61 -8.37
C LYS A 766 -17.71 22.47 -9.40
N GLN A 767 -17.63 23.33 -10.41
CA GLN A 767 -16.55 23.36 -11.40
C GLN A 767 -15.47 24.41 -11.07
N SER A 768 -15.54 25.03 -9.89
CA SER A 768 -14.51 25.98 -9.50
C SER A 768 -13.18 25.27 -9.24
N ASP A 769 -12.10 25.92 -9.65
CA ASP A 769 -10.71 25.46 -9.56
C ASP A 769 -9.86 26.34 -8.62
N LEU A 770 -10.51 27.20 -7.81
CA LEU A 770 -9.91 28.08 -6.81
C LEU A 770 -9.21 27.33 -5.67
N ASP A 771 -8.68 28.10 -4.72
CA ASP A 771 -8.03 27.63 -3.49
C ASP A 771 -6.69 26.92 -3.75
N GLY A 772 -6.03 27.28 -4.85
CA GLY A 772 -4.65 26.95 -5.10
C GLY A 772 -3.69 28.09 -4.71
N VAL A 773 -2.48 27.73 -4.32
CA VAL A 773 -1.39 28.66 -4.02
C VAL A 773 -0.07 28.13 -4.56
N ALA A 774 0.71 29.05 -5.12
CA ALA A 774 2.08 28.82 -5.52
C ALA A 774 2.98 29.83 -4.83
N ILE A 775 4.01 29.35 -4.16
CA ILE A 775 4.93 30.15 -3.37
C ILE A 775 6.32 29.82 -3.86
N ASP A 776 7.09 30.85 -4.17
CA ASP A 776 8.50 30.79 -4.52
C ASP A 776 9.22 31.75 -3.57
N GLU A 777 10.04 31.20 -2.67
CA GLU A 777 10.87 31.98 -1.74
C GLU A 777 12.20 32.33 -2.40
N GLY A 778 12.65 33.58 -2.28
CA GLY A 778 13.91 34.01 -2.87
C GLY A 778 15.16 33.42 -2.21
N GLY A 779 16.18 33.15 -3.03
CA GLY A 779 17.51 32.68 -2.59
C GLY A 779 18.43 33.72 -1.94
#